data_AF-A0A9P4Z052-F1
#
_entry.id   AF-A0A9P4Z052-F1
#
_cell.length_a   1.000
_cell.length_b   1.000
_cell.length_c   1.000
_cell.angle_alpha   90.00
_cell.angle_beta   90.00
_cell.angle_gamma   90.00
#
_symmetry.space_group_name_H-M   'P 1'
#
loop_
_entity.id
_entity.type
_entity.pdbx_description
1 polymer ?
#
loop_
_entity_poly.entity_id
_entity_poly.type
_entity_poly.pdbx_seq_one_letter_code
_entity_poly.pdbx_strand_id
1 'polypeptide(L)'
;MSDSSPPLPQSAGYSIVVGLGVAFALGDFGRFMVANRIVGTGLTAAAVISSWLYSTALLGSTLLTYRYGLALGVWWGASASTMVCFLAVISIQTKRRAPNAHTMLELIRVRYGASAHILWIVLCLVNNLLMFSSMLLGASTAVTALTGMSVIASTYLMPLGVAIYTYFGGLRATFLTDYIHTFIIMIILVWLMIKIIAVKEIGSLGALYDAVISADQVKPVEGNYQGSHLTMRSEQCLYFGILHVITNFGSVVMDTGFWQKAFSADVTATVPGYILGGVASFSVPWTVGTIGGLAAIALESTSAWPTYPRNMTEQEVASGLVLPYVVQTVAGKGGAVALLLTIFMATTSVASAQMIATSSIVSFDIYGTYINPRATNKDLIRWSHIGVIATALVISSIATGFHKGGVDMTWLFYAMGNLINPGVFPTCFALFWRGQSKAAAITAPLVGVTCGLSVWLGSAYAYYGGLSITSTGSTLPCLFGCITAFFVPLPVTLVISLAKPANFEWSRFGAIKTIPPDGANETKATQEVRADESPERVKYMRRMSRWAVFWAVLTVIGHILLWPLPMYGAKMVFSKSFFTAWIVISLVYLWFTLLVSNVYPLVDGGAKKIYFILSGRTSEGKPSGGSSETSDVESPKTDAEVRGA
;
A
#
# COMPACT_ATOMS: atom_id res chain seq x y z
N MET A 1 -14.26 25.72 -8.03
CA MET A 1 -14.15 25.14 -9.39
C MET A 1 -13.07 25.94 -10.09
N SER A 2 -12.03 25.30 -10.63
CA SER A 2 -10.95 26.00 -11.32
C SER A 2 -11.48 26.64 -12.61
N ASP A 3 -11.20 27.93 -12.85
CA ASP A 3 -11.61 28.67 -14.07
C ASP A 3 -11.01 28.12 -15.38
N SER A 4 -10.11 27.13 -15.31
CA SER A 4 -9.58 26.43 -16.49
C SER A 4 -10.53 25.32 -16.94
N SER A 5 -10.97 25.37 -18.21
CA SER A 5 -11.72 24.27 -18.82
C SER A 5 -10.91 22.96 -18.76
N PRO A 6 -11.52 21.83 -18.37
CA PRO A 6 -10.83 20.54 -18.34
C PRO A 6 -10.18 20.19 -19.68
N PRO A 7 -8.97 19.60 -19.70
CA PRO A 7 -8.26 19.26 -20.95
C PRO A 7 -8.95 18.17 -21.76
N LEU A 8 -9.76 17.32 -21.11
CA LEU A 8 -10.51 16.24 -21.73
C LEU A 8 -12.02 16.45 -21.56
N PRO A 9 -12.84 15.94 -22.48
CA PRO A 9 -14.29 15.94 -22.30
C PRO A 9 -14.71 14.98 -21.18
N GLN A 10 -15.89 15.21 -20.59
CA GLN A 10 -16.47 14.33 -19.57
C GLN A 10 -16.57 12.87 -20.04
N SER A 11 -16.81 12.65 -21.33
CA SER A 11 -16.87 11.32 -21.94
C SER A 11 -15.56 10.54 -21.79
N ALA A 12 -14.41 11.20 -21.74
CA ALA A 12 -13.13 10.54 -21.46
C ALA A 12 -13.08 10.02 -20.01
N GLY A 13 -13.59 10.80 -19.06
CA GLY A 13 -13.72 10.40 -17.65
C GLY A 13 -14.60 9.17 -17.48
N TYR A 14 -15.82 9.20 -18.03
CA TYR A 14 -16.72 8.05 -17.98
C TYR A 14 -16.17 6.84 -18.76
N SER A 15 -15.52 7.05 -19.90
CA SER A 15 -14.92 5.95 -20.69
C SER A 15 -13.82 5.21 -19.92
N ILE A 16 -12.96 5.93 -19.20
CA ILE A 16 -11.91 5.29 -18.40
C ILE A 16 -12.51 4.71 -17.11
N VAL A 17 -13.27 5.49 -16.35
CA VAL A 17 -13.78 5.05 -15.05
C VAL A 17 -14.76 3.89 -15.18
N VAL A 18 -15.71 3.98 -16.12
CA VAL A 18 -16.74 2.96 -16.33
C VAL A 18 -16.30 1.95 -17.37
N GLY A 19 -15.85 2.40 -18.55
CA GLY A 19 -15.51 1.49 -19.65
C GLY A 19 -14.35 0.55 -19.31
N LEU A 20 -13.26 1.08 -18.76
CA LEU A 20 -12.15 0.23 -18.32
C LEU A 20 -12.51 -0.59 -17.09
N GLY A 21 -13.31 -0.03 -16.17
CA GLY A 21 -13.88 -0.77 -15.04
C GLY A 21 -14.68 -2.00 -15.48
N VAL A 22 -15.52 -1.85 -16.51
CA VAL A 22 -16.28 -2.94 -17.13
C VAL A 22 -15.36 -3.92 -17.87
N ALA A 23 -14.33 -3.44 -18.57
CA ALA A 23 -13.36 -4.32 -19.23
C ALA A 23 -12.63 -5.22 -18.22
N PHE A 24 -12.25 -4.68 -17.05
CA PHE A 24 -11.69 -5.48 -15.96
C PHE A 24 -12.72 -6.40 -15.31
N ALA A 25 -13.97 -5.95 -15.17
CA ALA A 25 -15.10 -6.74 -14.67
C ALA A 25 -15.42 -7.98 -15.54
N LEU A 26 -15.34 -7.81 -16.86
CA LEU A 26 -15.60 -8.86 -17.85
C LEU A 26 -14.36 -9.69 -18.19
N GLY A 27 -13.17 -9.20 -17.85
CA GLY A 27 -11.93 -9.95 -18.02
C GLY A 27 -12.01 -11.27 -17.25
N ASP A 28 -11.65 -12.38 -17.90
CA ASP A 28 -11.73 -13.73 -17.33
C ASP A 28 -10.66 -14.00 -16.24
N PHE A 29 -10.31 -12.98 -15.45
CA PHE A 29 -9.37 -13.07 -14.33
C PHE A 29 -9.91 -13.99 -13.21
N GLY A 30 -11.22 -14.25 -13.19
CA GLY A 30 -11.92 -15.06 -12.17
C GLY A 30 -11.92 -16.58 -12.40
N ARG A 31 -11.81 -17.08 -13.65
CA ARG A 31 -11.74 -18.55 -13.89
C ARG A 31 -10.38 -19.17 -13.53
N PHE A 32 -9.38 -18.36 -13.17
CA PHE A 32 -8.07 -18.80 -12.70
C PHE A 32 -8.05 -19.17 -11.21
N MET A 33 -9.05 -19.95 -10.80
CA MET A 33 -9.16 -20.56 -9.48
C MET A 33 -7.95 -21.49 -9.27
N VAL A 34 -7.06 -21.22 -8.30
CA VAL A 34 -5.86 -22.05 -8.07
C VAL A 34 -4.56 -21.40 -7.52
N ALA A 35 -4.48 -20.16 -7.02
CA ALA A 35 -3.27 -19.68 -6.32
C ALA A 35 -3.25 -20.10 -4.84
N ASN A 36 -2.68 -21.27 -4.56
CA ASN A 36 -2.53 -21.85 -3.23
C ASN A 36 -1.08 -21.67 -2.74
N ARG A 37 -0.69 -20.46 -2.31
CA ARG A 37 0.72 -20.17 -1.95
C ARG A 37 1.72 -20.45 -3.07
N ILE A 38 1.31 -20.35 -4.34
CA ILE A 38 2.15 -20.64 -5.52
C ILE A 38 2.71 -19.35 -6.14
N VAL A 39 2.48 -18.18 -5.51
CA VAL A 39 2.95 -16.90 -6.05
C VAL A 39 4.46 -16.79 -5.84
N GLY A 40 5.19 -16.75 -6.96
CA GLY A 40 6.65 -16.59 -7.00
C GLY A 40 7.13 -15.21 -6.53
N THR A 41 8.45 -15.03 -6.47
CA THR A 41 9.09 -13.82 -5.93
C THR A 41 8.75 -12.59 -6.78
N GLY A 42 8.81 -12.71 -8.10
CA GLY A 42 8.55 -11.59 -9.01
C GLY A 42 7.13 -11.07 -8.89
N LEU A 43 6.13 -11.96 -9.00
CA LEU A 43 4.73 -11.56 -8.89
C LEU A 43 4.38 -11.03 -7.48
N THR A 44 5.01 -11.58 -6.44
CA THR A 44 4.90 -11.03 -5.08
C THR A 44 5.46 -9.61 -5.01
N ALA A 45 6.66 -9.37 -5.55
CA ALA A 45 7.27 -8.03 -5.57
C ALA A 45 6.40 -7.01 -6.33
N ALA A 46 5.87 -7.40 -7.51
CA ALA A 46 5.00 -6.54 -8.30
C ALA A 46 3.68 -6.21 -7.55
N ALA A 47 3.04 -7.20 -6.94
CA ALA A 47 1.82 -6.99 -6.15
C ALA A 47 2.06 -6.13 -4.91
N VAL A 48 3.22 -6.30 -4.26
CA VAL A 48 3.66 -5.44 -3.15
C VAL A 48 3.85 -4.01 -3.66
N ILE A 49 4.58 -3.77 -4.75
CA ILE A 49 4.74 -2.43 -5.34
C ILE A 49 3.37 -1.81 -5.64
N SER A 50 2.48 -2.57 -6.29
CA SER A 50 1.10 -2.15 -6.59
C SER A 50 0.36 -1.60 -5.37
N SER A 51 0.51 -2.31 -4.25
CA SER A 51 -0.14 -1.98 -2.97
C SER A 51 0.35 -0.69 -2.33
N TRP A 52 1.39 -0.04 -2.90
CA TRP A 52 1.96 1.22 -2.44
C TRP A 52 1.95 2.31 -3.53
N LEU A 53 1.50 1.97 -4.74
CA LEU A 53 1.28 2.92 -5.83
C LEU A 53 -0.05 3.64 -5.63
N TYR A 54 -0.16 4.38 -4.53
CA TYR A 54 -1.37 5.12 -4.23
C TYR A 54 -1.53 6.34 -5.13
N SER A 55 -2.77 6.66 -5.51
CA SER A 55 -3.11 7.97 -6.09
C SER A 55 -2.60 9.10 -5.19
N THR A 56 -2.74 8.97 -3.87
CA THR A 56 -2.20 9.91 -2.88
C THR A 56 -0.67 9.92 -2.84
N ALA A 57 0.01 8.81 -3.14
CA ALA A 57 1.48 8.80 -3.25
C ALA A 57 1.95 9.60 -4.45
N LEU A 58 1.29 9.47 -5.60
CA LEU A 58 1.64 10.20 -6.82
C LEU A 58 1.29 11.70 -6.71
N LEU A 59 0.05 12.00 -6.31
CA LEU A 59 -0.44 13.37 -6.20
C LEU A 59 0.16 14.09 -4.97
N GLY A 60 0.23 13.40 -3.83
CA GLY A 60 0.73 13.95 -2.56
C GLY A 60 2.22 14.22 -2.55
N SER A 61 3.05 13.31 -3.07
CA SER A 61 4.50 13.57 -3.14
C SER A 61 4.81 14.76 -4.03
N THR A 62 4.09 14.92 -5.14
CA THR A 62 4.21 16.05 -6.06
C THR A 62 3.76 17.35 -5.41
N LEU A 63 2.57 17.39 -4.81
CA LEU A 63 2.03 18.63 -4.24
C LEU A 63 2.85 19.13 -3.05
N LEU A 64 3.31 18.23 -2.20
CA LEU A 64 4.06 18.62 -1.02
C LEU A 64 5.51 18.97 -1.37
N THR A 65 6.05 18.42 -2.47
CA THR A 65 7.34 18.88 -3.02
C THR A 65 7.20 20.29 -3.61
N TYR A 66 6.09 20.58 -4.29
CA TYR A 66 5.77 21.93 -4.75
C TYR A 66 5.65 22.92 -3.57
N ARG A 67 5.09 22.50 -2.42
CA ARG A 67 4.99 23.35 -1.23
C ARG A 67 6.30 23.55 -0.47
N TYR A 68 7.09 22.48 -0.31
CA TYR A 68 8.16 22.43 0.70
C TYR A 68 9.54 22.08 0.15
N GLY A 69 9.66 21.66 -1.11
CA GLY A 69 10.92 21.33 -1.75
C GLY A 69 11.26 19.84 -1.81
N LEU A 70 12.40 19.53 -2.44
CA LEU A 70 12.75 18.18 -2.90
C LEU A 70 12.94 17.14 -1.80
N ALA A 71 13.21 17.58 -0.57
CA ALA A 71 13.43 16.68 0.56
C ALA A 71 12.21 15.76 0.80
N LEU A 72 11.02 16.23 0.43
CA LEU A 72 9.79 15.52 0.67
C LEU A 72 9.68 14.19 -0.10
N GLY A 73 10.14 14.15 -1.35
CA GLY A 73 10.13 12.91 -2.14
C GLY A 73 10.91 11.78 -1.47
N VAL A 74 12.03 12.12 -0.81
CA VAL A 74 12.87 11.17 -0.05
C VAL A 74 12.15 10.67 1.18
N TRP A 75 11.59 11.58 1.99
CA TRP A 75 10.85 11.20 3.19
C TRP A 75 9.66 10.30 2.88
N TRP A 76 8.97 10.56 1.76
CA TRP A 76 7.88 9.73 1.29
C TRP A 76 8.36 8.33 0.88
N GLY A 77 9.38 8.25 0.03
CA GLY A 77 9.97 6.97 -0.40
C GLY A 77 10.53 6.15 0.76
N ALA A 78 11.21 6.82 1.70
CA ALA A 78 11.80 6.19 2.88
C ALA A 78 10.73 5.54 3.76
N SER A 79 9.61 6.23 3.97
CA SER A 79 8.48 5.70 4.71
C SER A 79 7.89 4.45 4.06
N ALA A 80 7.57 4.52 2.76
CA ALA A 80 6.98 3.39 2.03
C ALA A 80 7.91 2.16 2.06
N SER A 81 9.18 2.35 1.71
CA SER A 81 10.17 1.28 1.65
C SER A 81 10.36 0.58 3.00
N THR A 82 10.52 1.37 4.06
CA THR A 82 10.75 0.85 5.42
C THR A 82 9.56 0.02 5.91
N MET A 83 8.33 0.48 5.65
CA MET A 83 7.14 -0.25 6.09
C MET A 83 6.91 -1.55 5.33
N VAL A 84 7.18 -1.57 4.03
CA VAL A 84 7.13 -2.81 3.24
C VAL A 84 8.16 -3.82 3.73
N CYS A 85 9.39 -3.38 4.02
CA CYS A 85 10.41 -4.27 4.54
C CYS A 85 10.05 -4.77 5.96
N PHE A 86 9.41 -3.94 6.78
CA PHE A 86 8.85 -4.36 8.06
C PHE A 86 7.74 -5.40 7.92
N LEU A 87 6.87 -5.29 6.90
CA LEU A 87 5.88 -6.32 6.59
C LEU A 87 6.50 -7.69 6.32
N ALA A 88 7.70 -7.75 5.72
CA ALA A 88 8.39 -9.03 5.53
C ALA A 88 8.61 -9.76 6.86
N VAL A 89 8.86 -9.01 7.95
CA VAL A 89 9.07 -9.54 9.31
C VAL A 89 7.77 -10.11 9.87
N ILE A 90 6.67 -9.36 9.77
CA ILE A 90 5.36 -9.81 10.23
C ILE A 90 4.92 -11.05 9.41
N SER A 91 5.01 -10.97 8.09
CA SER A 91 4.61 -12.01 7.15
C SER A 91 5.27 -13.37 7.44
N ILE A 92 6.61 -13.39 7.55
CA ILE A 92 7.34 -14.65 7.81
C ILE A 92 7.08 -15.17 9.22
N GLN A 93 6.81 -14.30 10.19
CA GLN A 93 6.56 -14.71 11.57
C GLN A 93 5.17 -15.29 11.75
N THR A 94 4.17 -14.72 11.07
CA THR A 94 2.83 -15.30 11.08
C THR A 94 2.83 -16.65 10.36
N LYS A 95 3.51 -16.80 9.22
CA LYS A 95 3.67 -18.11 8.56
C LYS A 95 4.29 -19.17 9.45
N ARG A 96 5.25 -18.79 10.31
CA ARG A 96 5.89 -19.69 11.27
C ARG A 96 5.03 -20.07 12.47
N ARG A 97 4.15 -19.17 12.93
CA ARG A 97 3.41 -19.33 14.20
C ARG A 97 1.95 -19.70 14.00
N ALA A 98 1.34 -19.24 12.92
CA ALA A 98 -0.07 -19.41 12.61
C ALA A 98 -0.24 -19.64 11.10
N PRO A 99 0.27 -20.77 10.57
CA PRO A 99 0.19 -21.07 9.14
C PRO A 99 -1.25 -21.22 8.63
N ASN A 100 -2.24 -21.43 9.50
CA ASN A 100 -3.63 -21.62 9.10
C ASN A 100 -4.48 -20.33 9.15
N ALA A 101 -3.88 -19.20 9.53
CA ALA A 101 -4.61 -17.93 9.63
C ALA A 101 -4.94 -17.34 8.26
N HIS A 102 -6.15 -16.80 8.14
CA HIS A 102 -6.66 -16.09 6.97
C HIS A 102 -6.70 -14.58 7.22
N THR A 103 -7.00 -14.18 8.46
CA THR A 103 -6.96 -12.77 8.89
C THR A 103 -6.07 -12.62 10.11
N MET A 104 -5.54 -11.41 10.31
CA MET A 104 -4.84 -11.05 11.54
C MET A 104 -5.76 -11.17 12.77
N LEU A 105 -7.06 -10.92 12.59
CA LEU A 105 -8.05 -10.84 13.65
C LEU A 105 -8.29 -12.20 14.30
N GLU A 106 -8.20 -13.30 13.54
CA GLU A 106 -8.20 -14.67 14.08
C GLU A 106 -7.07 -14.88 15.11
N LEU A 107 -5.88 -14.32 14.87
CA LEU A 107 -4.76 -14.40 15.81
C LEU A 107 -5.08 -13.67 17.12
N ILE A 108 -5.64 -12.46 17.01
CA ILE A 108 -6.05 -11.65 18.16
C ILE A 108 -7.13 -12.36 18.96
N ARG A 109 -8.11 -12.99 18.28
CA ARG A 109 -9.17 -13.76 18.92
C ARG A 109 -8.64 -14.97 19.67
N VAL A 110 -7.80 -15.80 19.04
CA VAL A 110 -7.23 -16.99 19.69
C VAL A 110 -6.40 -16.59 20.91
N ARG A 111 -5.66 -15.49 20.80
CA ARG A 111 -4.74 -15.07 21.85
C ARG A 111 -5.40 -14.32 23.01
N TYR A 112 -6.34 -13.44 22.74
CA TYR A 112 -6.90 -12.50 23.71
C TYR A 112 -8.42 -12.62 23.90
N GLY A 113 -9.09 -13.45 23.10
CA GLY A 113 -10.53 -13.69 23.18
C GLY A 113 -11.39 -12.60 22.52
N ALA A 114 -12.71 -12.76 22.66
CA ALA A 114 -13.70 -11.99 21.91
C ALA A 114 -13.64 -10.46 22.13
N SER A 115 -13.37 -10.00 23.36
CA SER A 115 -13.34 -8.56 23.65
C SER A 115 -12.21 -7.83 22.92
N ALA A 116 -11.01 -8.41 22.87
CA ALA A 116 -9.91 -7.85 22.10
C ALA A 116 -10.17 -7.98 20.61
N HIS A 117 -10.77 -9.09 20.18
CA HIS A 117 -11.13 -9.31 18.78
C HIS A 117 -12.09 -8.23 18.26
N ILE A 118 -13.14 -7.87 19.00
CA ILE A 118 -14.08 -6.80 18.63
C ILE A 118 -13.37 -5.45 18.55
N LEU A 119 -12.51 -5.12 19.52
CA LEU A 119 -11.73 -3.88 19.46
C LEU A 119 -10.87 -3.81 18.20
N TRP A 120 -10.19 -4.90 17.85
CA TRP A 120 -9.36 -4.97 16.65
C TRP A 120 -10.18 -4.93 15.35
N ILE A 121 -11.36 -5.55 15.31
CA ILE A 121 -12.29 -5.40 14.18
C ILE A 121 -12.57 -3.91 13.95
N VAL A 122 -12.88 -3.14 15.00
CA VAL A 122 -13.14 -1.70 14.90
C VAL A 122 -11.90 -0.95 14.40
N LEU A 123 -10.72 -1.19 14.97
CA LEU A 123 -9.48 -0.53 14.57
C LEU A 123 -9.12 -0.80 13.10
N CYS A 124 -9.23 -2.06 12.65
CA CYS A 124 -8.98 -2.44 11.26
C CYS A 124 -10.00 -1.80 10.30
N LEU A 125 -11.30 -1.85 10.63
CA LEU A 125 -12.34 -1.24 9.79
C LEU A 125 -12.17 0.28 9.69
N VAL A 126 -11.82 0.98 10.78
CA VAL A 126 -11.52 2.41 10.75
C VAL A 126 -10.31 2.70 9.86
N ASN A 127 -9.26 1.88 9.95
CA ASN A 127 -8.09 2.00 9.08
C ASN A 127 -8.45 1.83 7.60
N ASN A 128 -9.12 0.74 7.24
CA ASN A 128 -9.54 0.46 5.86
C ASN A 128 -10.46 1.58 5.31
N LEU A 129 -11.39 2.07 6.14
CA LEU A 129 -12.30 3.17 5.81
C LEU A 129 -11.54 4.47 5.46
N LEU A 130 -10.64 4.90 6.35
CA LEU A 130 -9.92 6.18 6.19
C LEU A 130 -8.93 6.13 5.02
N MET A 131 -8.18 5.03 4.91
CA MET A 131 -7.24 4.80 3.81
C MET A 131 -7.94 4.86 2.46
N PHE A 132 -9.03 4.09 2.31
CA PHE A 132 -9.72 4.04 1.03
C PHE A 132 -10.47 5.35 0.72
N SER A 133 -11.05 6.02 1.73
CA SER A 133 -11.69 7.33 1.56
C SER A 133 -10.70 8.41 1.08
N SER A 134 -9.50 8.47 1.69
CA SER A 134 -8.45 9.41 1.29
C SER A 134 -8.06 9.22 -0.18
N MET A 135 -7.93 7.97 -0.60
CA MET A 135 -7.55 7.62 -1.97
C MET A 135 -8.64 7.89 -3.00
N LEU A 136 -9.90 7.56 -2.70
CA LEU A 136 -11.03 7.88 -3.57
C LEU A 136 -11.15 9.39 -3.78
N LEU A 137 -11.00 10.17 -2.71
CA LEU A 137 -11.13 11.62 -2.80
C LEU A 137 -10.02 12.27 -3.65
N GLY A 138 -8.77 11.86 -3.43
CA GLY A 138 -7.64 12.34 -4.23
C GLY A 138 -7.78 11.98 -5.71
N ALA A 139 -8.16 10.73 -5.98
CA ALA A 139 -8.37 10.26 -7.34
C ALA A 139 -9.56 10.93 -8.03
N SER A 140 -10.71 11.04 -7.35
CA SER A 140 -11.90 11.68 -7.91
C SER A 140 -11.68 13.15 -8.21
N THR A 141 -10.94 13.87 -7.35
CA THR A 141 -10.61 15.28 -7.61
C THR A 141 -9.73 15.44 -8.84
N ALA A 142 -8.72 14.58 -9.00
CA ALA A 142 -7.88 14.60 -10.19
C ALA A 142 -8.64 14.19 -11.47
N VAL A 143 -9.55 13.22 -11.40
CA VAL A 143 -10.46 12.85 -12.51
C VAL A 143 -11.32 14.05 -12.91
N THR A 144 -11.90 14.77 -11.93
CA THR A 144 -12.69 15.97 -12.17
C THR A 144 -11.87 17.08 -12.82
N ALA A 145 -10.65 17.32 -12.35
CA ALA A 145 -9.77 18.34 -12.94
C ALA A 145 -9.39 18.00 -14.39
N LEU A 146 -9.17 16.73 -14.70
CA LEU A 146 -8.76 16.29 -16.05
C LEU A 146 -9.92 16.23 -17.05
N THR A 147 -11.16 15.99 -16.60
CA THR A 147 -12.29 15.63 -17.49
C THR A 147 -13.56 16.43 -17.27
N GLY A 148 -13.69 17.14 -16.15
CA GLY A 148 -14.94 17.77 -15.71
C GLY A 148 -15.99 16.79 -15.19
N MET A 149 -15.68 15.49 -15.04
CA MET A 149 -16.58 14.51 -14.43
C MET A 149 -16.87 14.90 -12.96
N SER A 150 -18.11 14.72 -12.50
CA SER A 150 -18.47 15.04 -11.11
C SER A 150 -17.65 14.21 -10.11
N VAL A 151 -17.14 14.88 -9.06
CA VAL A 151 -16.40 14.21 -7.97
C VAL A 151 -17.25 13.10 -7.37
N ILE A 152 -18.52 13.38 -7.09
CA ILE A 152 -19.47 12.42 -6.50
C ILE A 152 -19.64 11.20 -7.43
N ALA A 153 -19.84 11.43 -8.73
CA ALA A 153 -19.97 10.33 -9.69
C ALA A 153 -18.69 9.50 -9.74
N SER A 154 -17.52 10.15 -9.78
CA SER A 154 -16.22 9.47 -9.79
C SER A 154 -16.02 8.61 -8.53
N THR A 155 -16.42 9.11 -7.37
CA THR A 155 -16.26 8.40 -6.08
C THR A 155 -17.03 7.08 -6.05
N TYR A 156 -18.23 7.01 -6.66
CA TYR A 156 -19.01 5.75 -6.72
C TYR A 156 -18.64 4.86 -7.92
N LEU A 157 -18.31 5.44 -9.07
CA LEU A 157 -18.09 4.67 -10.30
C LEU A 157 -16.70 4.02 -10.37
N MET A 158 -15.69 4.63 -9.77
CA MET A 158 -14.32 4.10 -9.75
C MET A 158 -14.20 2.76 -8.99
N PRO A 159 -14.79 2.58 -7.79
CA PRO A 159 -14.80 1.28 -7.14
C PRO A 159 -15.78 0.27 -7.77
N LEU A 160 -16.72 0.68 -8.63
CA LEU A 160 -17.78 -0.19 -9.13
C LEU A 160 -17.24 -1.36 -9.97
N GLY A 161 -16.37 -1.09 -10.95
CA GLY A 161 -15.77 -2.15 -11.77
C GLY A 161 -14.97 -3.14 -10.91
N VAL A 162 -14.33 -2.63 -9.86
CA VAL A 162 -13.58 -3.42 -8.88
C VAL A 162 -14.46 -4.30 -8.04
N ALA A 163 -15.59 -3.77 -7.55
CA ALA A 163 -16.56 -4.55 -6.81
C ALA A 163 -17.06 -5.74 -7.64
N ILE A 164 -17.31 -5.53 -8.95
CA ILE A 164 -17.79 -6.59 -9.84
C ILE A 164 -16.73 -7.69 -10.04
N TYR A 165 -15.50 -7.37 -10.45
CA TYR A 165 -14.50 -8.45 -10.61
C TYR A 165 -14.06 -9.06 -9.28
N THR A 166 -14.11 -8.32 -8.18
CA THR A 166 -13.76 -8.87 -6.85
C THR A 166 -14.84 -9.82 -6.36
N TYR A 167 -16.12 -9.50 -6.63
CA TYR A 167 -17.26 -10.37 -6.36
C TYR A 167 -17.14 -11.71 -7.08
N PHE A 168 -16.72 -11.73 -8.36
CA PHE A 168 -16.60 -12.98 -9.12
C PHE A 168 -15.23 -13.67 -9.01
N GLY A 169 -14.15 -12.92 -8.81
CA GLY A 169 -12.77 -13.41 -8.92
C GLY A 169 -12.03 -13.64 -7.60
N GLY A 170 -12.49 -13.08 -6.47
CA GLY A 170 -11.87 -13.24 -5.15
C GLY A 170 -10.40 -12.77 -5.06
N LEU A 171 -9.68 -13.25 -4.02
CA LEU A 171 -8.29 -12.86 -3.68
C LEU A 171 -7.23 -13.10 -4.79
N ARG A 172 -7.52 -13.98 -5.76
CA ARG A 172 -6.53 -14.45 -6.75
C ARG A 172 -6.51 -13.59 -8.01
N ALA A 173 -7.69 -13.17 -8.46
CA ALA A 173 -7.83 -12.17 -9.52
C ALA A 173 -7.08 -10.87 -9.16
N THR A 174 -6.96 -10.58 -7.86
CA THR A 174 -6.27 -9.40 -7.33
C THR A 174 -4.76 -9.37 -7.63
N PHE A 175 -4.03 -10.49 -7.49
CA PHE A 175 -2.58 -10.49 -7.75
C PHE A 175 -2.25 -10.21 -9.23
N LEU A 176 -3.06 -10.74 -10.14
CA LEU A 176 -2.88 -10.55 -11.57
C LEU A 176 -3.31 -9.15 -12.01
N THR A 177 -4.44 -8.66 -11.50
CA THR A 177 -4.88 -7.28 -11.76
C THR A 177 -3.89 -6.27 -11.19
N ASP A 178 -3.32 -6.51 -10.00
CA ASP A 178 -2.23 -5.70 -9.42
C ASP A 178 -0.99 -5.66 -10.32
N TYR A 179 -0.61 -6.79 -10.91
CA TYR A 179 0.49 -6.81 -11.88
C TYR A 179 0.17 -5.95 -13.11
N ILE A 180 -1.03 -6.06 -13.69
CA ILE A 180 -1.45 -5.25 -14.85
C ILE A 180 -1.50 -3.75 -14.48
N HIS A 181 -2.08 -3.39 -13.33
CA HIS A 181 -2.15 -2.02 -12.84
C HIS A 181 -0.73 -1.43 -12.74
N THR A 182 0.17 -2.15 -12.06
CA THR A 182 1.57 -1.72 -11.86
C THR A 182 2.30 -1.62 -13.19
N PHE A 183 2.09 -2.58 -14.10
CA PHE A 183 2.73 -2.61 -15.40
C PHE A 183 2.43 -1.33 -16.20
N ILE A 184 1.16 -0.95 -16.26
CA ILE A 184 0.69 0.26 -16.96
C ILE A 184 1.22 1.52 -16.27
N ILE A 185 1.08 1.61 -14.94
CA ILE A 185 1.53 2.76 -14.15
C ILE A 185 3.02 3.01 -14.39
N MET A 186 3.87 1.99 -14.27
CA MET A 186 5.32 2.17 -14.37
C MET A 186 5.78 2.66 -15.74
N ILE A 187 5.17 2.17 -16.83
CA ILE A 187 5.47 2.64 -18.19
C ILE A 187 5.13 4.13 -18.32
N ILE A 188 3.94 4.52 -17.85
CA ILE A 188 3.48 5.91 -17.93
C ILE A 188 4.36 6.82 -17.08
N LEU A 189 4.70 6.42 -15.86
CA LEU A 189 5.53 7.24 -14.96
C LEU A 189 6.93 7.46 -15.55
N VAL A 190 7.58 6.41 -16.05
CA VAL A 190 8.91 6.54 -16.67
C VAL A 190 8.86 7.49 -17.87
N TRP A 191 7.90 7.29 -18.78
CA TRP A 191 7.71 8.19 -19.92
C TRP A 191 7.44 9.63 -19.47
N LEU A 192 6.55 9.82 -18.50
CA LEU A 192 6.13 11.14 -18.05
C LEU A 192 7.27 11.91 -17.39
N MET A 193 8.08 11.27 -16.55
CA MET A 193 9.21 11.91 -15.89
C MET A 193 10.26 12.40 -16.90
N ILE A 194 10.55 11.60 -17.93
CA ILE A 194 11.44 12.01 -19.03
C ILE A 194 10.81 13.15 -19.82
N LYS A 195 9.51 13.07 -20.11
CA LYS A 195 8.79 14.08 -20.91
C LYS A 195 8.74 15.44 -20.21
N ILE A 196 8.61 15.49 -18.88
CA ILE A 196 8.69 16.72 -18.08
C ILE A 196 10.03 17.41 -18.28
N ILE A 197 11.14 16.68 -18.14
CA ILE A 197 12.49 17.26 -18.28
C ILE A 197 12.74 17.75 -19.72
N ALA A 198 12.23 17.03 -20.72
CA ALA A 198 12.46 17.30 -22.13
C ALA A 198 11.50 18.33 -22.76
N VAL A 199 10.52 18.87 -22.01
CA VAL A 199 9.61 19.90 -22.54
C VAL A 199 10.37 21.19 -22.83
N LYS A 200 9.97 21.98 -23.82
CA LYS A 200 10.72 23.17 -24.26
C LYS A 200 10.88 24.20 -23.15
N GLU A 201 9.86 24.36 -22.32
CA GLU A 201 9.77 25.31 -21.22
C GLU A 201 10.78 25.01 -20.10
N ILE A 202 11.20 23.74 -19.94
CA ILE A 202 12.26 23.32 -19.01
C ILE A 202 13.58 23.09 -19.77
N GLY A 203 13.56 22.26 -20.81
CA GLY A 203 14.63 22.03 -21.77
C GLY A 203 15.78 21.14 -21.27
N SER A 204 16.16 21.22 -19.99
CA SER A 204 17.21 20.39 -19.41
C SER A 204 17.14 20.33 -17.88
N LEU A 205 17.88 19.40 -17.27
CA LEU A 205 18.05 19.32 -15.81
C LEU A 205 18.68 20.60 -15.23
N GLY A 206 19.66 21.18 -15.93
CA GLY A 206 20.31 22.41 -15.49
C GLY A 206 19.36 23.62 -15.53
N ALA A 207 18.51 23.70 -16.55
CA ALA A 207 17.52 24.76 -16.65
C ALA A 207 16.38 24.60 -15.63
N LEU A 208 15.97 23.37 -15.30
CA LEU A 208 15.06 23.11 -14.17
C LEU A 208 15.64 23.65 -12.85
N TYR A 209 16.92 23.37 -12.58
CA TYR A 209 17.62 23.91 -11.42
C TYR A 209 17.60 25.45 -11.39
N ASP A 210 17.96 26.09 -12.50
CA ASP A 210 18.02 27.55 -12.59
C ASP A 210 16.64 28.19 -12.40
N ALA A 211 15.59 27.57 -12.95
CA ALA A 211 14.21 28.03 -12.79
C ALA A 211 13.75 27.96 -11.32
N VAL A 212 14.06 26.86 -10.61
CA VAL A 212 13.71 26.72 -9.18
C VAL A 212 14.49 27.73 -8.33
N ILE A 213 15.79 27.92 -8.58
CA ILE A 213 16.59 28.93 -7.87
C ILE A 213 16.02 30.34 -8.11
N SER A 214 15.58 30.63 -9.33
CA SER A 214 14.96 31.92 -9.66
C SER A 214 13.64 32.10 -8.91
N ALA A 215 12.83 31.05 -8.80
CA ALA A 215 11.60 31.07 -8.02
C ALA A 215 11.87 31.28 -6.51
N ASP A 216 12.91 30.65 -5.96
CA ASP A 216 13.34 30.82 -4.56
C ASP A 216 13.67 32.28 -4.21
N GLN A 217 14.20 33.06 -5.16
CA GLN A 217 14.50 34.48 -4.95
C GLN A 217 13.23 35.35 -4.86
N VAL A 218 12.17 34.94 -5.56
CA VAL A 218 10.90 35.68 -5.60
C VAL A 218 9.99 35.28 -4.45
N LYS A 219 9.91 33.97 -4.16
CA LYS A 219 9.01 33.39 -3.16
C LYS A 219 9.75 32.31 -2.35
N PRO A 220 10.58 32.71 -1.36
CA PRO A 220 11.28 31.76 -0.51
C PRO A 220 10.30 30.95 0.34
N VAL A 221 10.67 29.70 0.66
CA VAL A 221 9.88 28.78 1.47
C VAL A 221 10.16 28.98 2.96
N GLU A 222 9.12 29.31 3.73
CA GLU A 222 9.23 29.44 5.18
C GLU A 222 9.63 28.10 5.84
N GLY A 223 10.58 28.14 6.77
CA GLY A 223 11.11 26.95 7.46
C GLY A 223 12.14 26.15 6.66
N ASN A 224 12.45 26.53 5.43
CA ASN A 224 13.56 25.96 4.66
C ASN A 224 14.86 26.74 4.90
N TYR A 225 15.98 26.04 4.96
CA TYR A 225 17.29 26.70 5.03
C TYR A 225 17.53 27.54 3.77
N GLN A 226 17.84 28.82 3.97
CA GLN A 226 17.95 29.84 2.92
C GLN A 226 16.68 29.99 2.06
N GLY A 227 15.52 29.55 2.55
CA GLY A 227 14.26 29.60 1.80
C GLY A 227 14.21 28.71 0.57
N SER A 228 15.20 27.83 0.36
CA SER A 228 15.33 27.13 -0.92
C SER A 228 14.46 25.87 -1.03
N HIS A 229 13.85 25.62 -2.18
CA HIS A 229 13.22 24.33 -2.48
C HIS A 229 14.23 23.19 -2.69
N LEU A 230 15.52 23.52 -2.87
CA LEU A 230 16.59 22.54 -3.13
C LEU A 230 17.39 22.17 -1.87
N THR A 231 16.87 22.50 -0.68
CA THR A 231 17.49 22.13 0.59
C THR A 231 16.96 20.80 1.14
N MET A 232 17.82 20.07 1.84
CA MET A 232 17.41 18.96 2.70
C MET A 232 16.95 19.41 4.09
N ARG A 233 17.24 20.66 4.50
CA ARG A 233 16.79 21.24 5.77
C ARG A 233 15.46 21.97 5.57
N SER A 234 14.37 21.22 5.59
CA SER A 234 12.99 21.73 5.54
C SER A 234 12.19 21.23 6.75
N GLU A 235 11.66 22.15 7.55
CA GLU A 235 10.89 21.79 8.77
C GLU A 235 9.63 21.01 8.43
N GLN A 236 8.85 21.51 7.47
CA GLN A 236 7.61 20.84 7.05
C GLN A 236 7.89 19.46 6.44
N CYS A 237 8.98 19.31 5.67
CA CYS A 237 9.35 17.98 5.15
C CYS A 237 9.74 17.01 6.27
N LEU A 238 10.46 17.46 7.30
CA LEU A 238 10.80 16.61 8.45
C LEU A 238 9.55 16.24 9.26
N TYR A 239 8.67 17.20 9.56
CA TYR A 239 7.42 16.96 10.27
C TYR A 239 6.54 15.97 9.53
N PHE A 240 6.38 16.18 8.22
CA PHE A 240 5.71 15.24 7.34
C PHE A 240 6.37 13.86 7.35
N GLY A 241 7.71 13.79 7.24
CA GLY A 241 8.45 12.54 7.24
C GLY A 241 8.21 11.71 8.51
N ILE A 242 8.25 12.35 9.69
CA ILE A 242 7.95 11.68 10.96
C ILE A 242 6.48 11.24 11.00
N LEU A 243 5.55 12.14 10.68
CA LEU A 243 4.12 11.84 10.65
C LEU A 243 3.84 10.64 9.74
N HIS A 244 4.39 10.65 8.53
CA HIS A 244 4.12 9.66 7.51
C HIS A 244 4.75 8.29 7.82
N VAL A 245 5.96 8.25 8.39
CA VAL A 245 6.59 7.00 8.86
C VAL A 245 5.71 6.36 9.94
N ILE A 246 5.27 7.14 10.92
CA ILE A 246 4.47 6.63 12.04
C ILE A 246 3.09 6.18 11.56
N THR A 247 2.39 7.01 10.77
CA THR A 247 1.09 6.67 10.18
C THR A 247 1.16 5.37 9.37
N ASN A 248 2.20 5.18 8.55
CA ASN A 248 2.28 3.97 7.72
C ASN A 248 2.51 2.69 8.53
N PHE A 249 3.08 2.75 9.74
CA PHE A 249 3.08 1.58 10.62
C PHE A 249 1.64 1.16 10.97
N GLY A 250 0.79 2.11 11.34
CA GLY A 250 -0.63 1.87 11.59
C GLY A 250 -1.35 1.35 10.35
N SER A 251 -1.17 2.04 9.21
CA SER A 251 -1.81 1.67 7.94
C SER A 251 -1.51 0.24 7.54
N VAL A 252 -0.30 -0.22 7.82
CA VAL A 252 0.16 -1.56 7.45
C VAL A 252 -0.25 -2.62 8.45
N VAL A 253 -0.03 -2.37 9.73
CA VAL A 253 -0.26 -3.38 10.76
C VAL A 253 -1.76 -3.58 10.97
N MET A 254 -2.58 -2.53 10.81
CA MET A 254 -4.04 -2.58 11.00
C MET A 254 -4.82 -2.88 9.71
N ASP A 255 -4.18 -3.10 8.56
CA ASP A 255 -4.88 -3.41 7.31
C ASP A 255 -4.81 -4.91 7.00
N THR A 256 -5.94 -5.60 7.09
CA THR A 256 -6.02 -7.04 6.81
C THR A 256 -5.67 -7.39 5.36
N GLY A 257 -5.78 -6.46 4.41
CA GLY A 257 -5.41 -6.66 3.00
C GLY A 257 -3.93 -6.93 2.79
N PHE A 258 -3.06 -6.23 3.52
CA PHE A 258 -1.61 -6.51 3.49
C PHE A 258 -1.30 -7.90 4.05
N TRP A 259 -1.97 -8.29 5.13
CA TRP A 259 -1.79 -9.61 5.74
C TRP A 259 -2.28 -10.73 4.83
N GLN A 260 -3.39 -10.54 4.12
CA GLN A 260 -3.89 -11.52 3.16
C GLN A 260 -2.93 -11.74 1.99
N LYS A 261 -2.32 -10.67 1.46
CA LYS A 261 -1.28 -10.81 0.42
C LYS A 261 -0.09 -11.58 0.95
N ALA A 262 0.32 -11.32 2.19
CA ALA A 262 1.37 -12.08 2.86
C ALA A 262 1.00 -13.56 3.02
N PHE A 263 -0.21 -13.89 3.47
CA PHE A 263 -0.67 -15.27 3.60
C PHE A 263 -0.70 -16.01 2.27
N SER A 264 -1.05 -15.31 1.19
CA SER A 264 -1.17 -15.85 -0.16
C SER A 264 0.17 -16.10 -0.86
N ALA A 265 1.26 -15.46 -0.44
CA ALA A 265 2.58 -15.66 -1.04
C ALA A 265 3.19 -17.01 -0.66
N ASP A 266 4.03 -17.61 -1.53
CA ASP A 266 4.79 -18.80 -1.14
C ASP A 266 5.76 -18.45 0.00
N VAL A 267 6.03 -19.40 0.91
CA VAL A 267 7.00 -19.20 2.00
C VAL A 267 8.37 -18.78 1.47
N THR A 268 8.80 -19.35 0.34
CA THR A 268 10.10 -19.04 -0.28
C THR A 268 10.12 -17.70 -1.02
N ALA A 269 8.96 -17.23 -1.49
CA ALA A 269 8.80 -15.95 -2.17
C ALA A 269 8.51 -14.77 -1.23
N THR A 270 7.98 -15.04 -0.02
CA THR A 270 7.46 -14.01 0.90
C THR A 270 8.51 -12.96 1.24
N VAL A 271 9.64 -13.35 1.83
CA VAL A 271 10.65 -12.35 2.25
C VAL A 271 11.35 -11.71 1.04
N PRO A 272 11.84 -12.47 0.04
CA PRO A 272 12.51 -11.85 -1.10
C PRO A 272 11.59 -10.90 -1.89
N GLY A 273 10.33 -11.28 -2.10
CA GLY A 273 9.35 -10.48 -2.83
C GLY A 273 9.01 -9.17 -2.09
N TYR A 274 8.79 -9.24 -0.78
CA TYR A 274 8.53 -8.04 0.03
C TYR A 274 9.76 -7.13 0.12
N ILE A 275 10.97 -7.66 0.33
CA ILE A 275 12.18 -6.82 0.37
C ILE A 275 12.42 -6.15 -0.98
N LEU A 276 12.34 -6.91 -2.09
CA LEU A 276 12.54 -6.38 -3.43
C LEU A 276 11.48 -5.32 -3.78
N GLY A 277 10.20 -5.61 -3.50
CA GLY A 277 9.11 -4.66 -3.70
C GLY A 277 9.23 -3.41 -2.83
N GLY A 278 9.65 -3.56 -1.57
CA GLY A 278 9.84 -2.45 -0.65
C GLY A 278 10.98 -1.53 -1.06
N VAL A 279 12.12 -2.09 -1.44
CA VAL A 279 13.25 -1.31 -1.97
C VAL A 279 12.87 -0.64 -3.28
N ALA A 280 12.18 -1.33 -4.20
CA ALA A 280 11.76 -0.74 -5.48
C ALA A 280 10.73 0.40 -5.29
N SER A 281 9.75 0.22 -4.39
CA SER A 281 8.69 1.20 -4.14
C SER A 281 9.20 2.59 -3.70
N PHE A 282 10.41 2.67 -3.14
CA PHE A 282 11.07 3.93 -2.76
C PHE A 282 11.13 4.92 -3.94
N SER A 283 11.46 4.42 -5.13
CA SER A 283 11.82 5.25 -6.29
C SER A 283 10.66 6.10 -6.80
N VAL A 284 9.43 5.61 -6.64
CA VAL A 284 8.25 6.21 -7.26
C VAL A 284 7.93 7.57 -6.64
N PRO A 285 7.62 7.68 -5.34
CA PRO A 285 7.38 8.99 -4.73
C PRO A 285 8.63 9.86 -4.72
N TRP A 286 9.83 9.29 -4.68
CA TRP A 286 11.07 10.05 -4.76
C TRP A 286 11.20 10.77 -6.11
N THR A 287 11.05 10.02 -7.21
CA THR A 287 11.23 10.53 -8.57
C THR A 287 10.06 11.41 -8.99
N VAL A 288 8.83 10.92 -8.81
CA VAL A 288 7.60 11.63 -9.19
C VAL A 288 7.43 12.90 -8.35
N GLY A 289 7.66 12.82 -7.04
CA GLY A 289 7.62 13.97 -6.15
C GLY A 289 8.65 15.03 -6.54
N THR A 290 9.92 14.64 -6.67
CA THR A 290 11.03 15.56 -7.01
C THR A 290 10.81 16.22 -8.37
N ILE A 291 10.64 15.44 -9.43
CA ILE A 291 10.56 15.98 -10.80
C ILE A 291 9.23 16.71 -11.00
N GLY A 292 8.11 16.11 -10.60
CA GLY A 292 6.78 16.70 -10.77
C GLY A 292 6.60 17.99 -9.96
N GLY A 293 7.02 18.00 -8.69
CA GLY A 293 6.84 19.15 -7.81
C GLY A 293 7.72 20.33 -8.21
N LEU A 294 8.99 20.07 -8.54
CA LEU A 294 9.90 21.12 -9.01
C LEU A 294 9.53 21.62 -10.41
N ALA A 295 8.99 20.76 -11.28
CA ALA A 295 8.47 21.19 -12.57
C ALA A 295 7.28 22.13 -12.43
N ALA A 296 6.39 21.91 -11.46
CA ALA A 296 5.31 22.86 -11.18
C ALA A 296 5.86 24.24 -10.80
N ILE A 297 6.87 24.31 -9.94
CA ILE A 297 7.53 25.57 -9.55
C ILE A 297 8.13 26.27 -10.78
N ALA A 298 8.80 25.51 -11.66
CA ALA A 298 9.43 26.08 -12.86
C ALA A 298 8.42 26.52 -13.94
N LEU A 299 7.25 25.88 -14.01
CA LEU A 299 6.28 26.09 -15.08
C LEU A 299 5.16 27.06 -14.72
N GLU A 300 4.81 27.24 -13.44
CA GLU A 300 3.65 28.01 -12.99
C GLU A 300 3.65 29.47 -13.51
N SER A 301 4.83 30.09 -13.59
CA SER A 301 4.99 31.45 -14.08
C SER A 301 5.06 31.57 -15.61
N THR A 302 4.88 30.46 -16.35
CA THR A 302 4.96 30.44 -17.82
C THR A 302 3.57 30.52 -18.44
N SER A 303 3.46 31.08 -19.65
CA SER A 303 2.20 31.15 -20.40
C SER A 303 1.62 29.78 -20.81
N ALA A 304 2.39 28.70 -20.64
CA ALA A 304 1.96 27.34 -20.89
C ALA A 304 1.21 26.72 -19.69
N TRP A 305 1.24 27.36 -18.53
CA TRP A 305 0.55 26.88 -17.33
C TRP A 305 -0.97 27.05 -17.43
N PRO A 306 -1.81 26.09 -16.96
CA PRO A 306 -3.25 26.12 -17.24
C PRO A 306 -3.99 27.29 -16.60
N THR A 307 -3.44 27.84 -15.51
CA THR A 307 -4.05 28.95 -14.77
C THR A 307 -3.35 30.28 -15.01
N TYR A 308 -2.29 30.34 -15.84
CA TYR A 308 -1.52 31.56 -16.06
C TYR A 308 -2.42 32.73 -16.53
N PRO A 309 -2.22 33.97 -16.01
CA PRO A 309 -1.17 34.42 -15.08
C PRO A 309 -1.49 34.23 -13.59
N ARG A 310 -2.57 33.53 -13.26
CA ARG A 310 -2.98 33.25 -11.88
C ARG A 310 -2.20 32.05 -11.32
N ASN A 311 -1.62 32.23 -10.13
CA ASN A 311 -1.05 31.12 -9.35
C ASN A 311 -2.13 30.13 -8.89
N MET A 312 -1.74 28.90 -8.59
CA MET A 312 -2.62 27.91 -7.98
C MET A 312 -3.17 28.43 -6.64
N THR A 313 -4.46 28.23 -6.43
CA THR A 313 -5.10 28.47 -5.13
C THR A 313 -4.71 27.38 -4.14
N GLU A 314 -4.76 27.69 -2.84
CA GLU A 314 -4.50 26.69 -1.79
C GLU A 314 -5.43 25.47 -1.88
N GLN A 315 -6.67 25.67 -2.32
CA GLN A 315 -7.62 24.58 -2.53
C GLN A 315 -7.19 23.67 -3.69
N GLU A 316 -6.72 24.23 -4.81
CA GLU A 316 -6.22 23.44 -5.95
C GLU A 316 -4.98 22.63 -5.54
N VAL A 317 -4.06 23.23 -4.76
CA VAL A 317 -2.86 22.55 -4.27
C VAL A 317 -3.21 21.44 -3.26
N ALA A 318 -4.02 21.74 -2.24
CA ALA A 318 -4.41 20.77 -1.20
C ALA A 318 -5.24 19.60 -1.74
N SER A 319 -5.96 19.83 -2.85
CA SER A 319 -6.70 18.81 -3.59
C SER A 319 -5.83 17.94 -4.51
N GLY A 320 -4.53 18.21 -4.61
CA GLY A 320 -3.59 17.40 -5.39
C GLY A 320 -3.50 17.75 -6.87
N LEU A 321 -3.90 18.96 -7.29
CA LEU A 321 -3.95 19.32 -8.71
C LEU A 321 -2.59 19.73 -9.31
N VAL A 322 -1.54 19.77 -8.51
CA VAL A 322 -0.17 20.10 -8.94
C VAL A 322 0.30 19.19 -10.08
N LEU A 323 0.23 17.86 -9.89
CA LEU A 323 0.63 16.92 -10.93
C LEU A 323 -0.27 17.00 -12.17
N PRO A 324 -1.62 17.01 -12.06
CA PRO A 324 -2.50 17.28 -13.20
C PRO A 324 -2.13 18.50 -14.04
N TYR A 325 -1.81 19.63 -13.41
CA TYR A 325 -1.43 20.85 -14.15
C TYR A 325 -0.07 20.72 -14.82
N VAL A 326 0.94 20.14 -14.16
CA VAL A 326 2.23 19.84 -14.79
C VAL A 326 2.05 18.97 -16.03
N VAL A 327 1.27 17.90 -15.91
CA VAL A 327 1.04 16.97 -17.03
C VAL A 327 0.29 17.65 -18.18
N GLN A 328 -0.70 18.49 -17.88
CA GLN A 328 -1.43 19.26 -18.87
C GLN A 328 -0.52 20.22 -19.63
N THR A 329 0.36 20.93 -18.93
CA THR A 329 1.34 21.85 -19.55
C THR A 329 2.35 21.09 -20.41
N VAL A 330 2.87 19.98 -19.92
CA VAL A 330 4.00 19.27 -20.54
C VAL A 330 3.58 18.39 -21.74
N ALA A 331 2.41 17.78 -21.67
CA ALA A 331 1.98 16.75 -22.63
C ALA A 331 0.53 16.92 -23.12
N GLY A 332 -0.13 18.03 -22.78
CA GLY A 332 -1.47 18.37 -23.26
C GLY A 332 -2.49 17.26 -23.02
N LYS A 333 -3.35 17.03 -24.01
CA LYS A 333 -4.41 16.01 -23.94
C LYS A 333 -3.85 14.58 -23.79
N GLY A 334 -2.74 14.26 -24.45
CA GLY A 334 -2.12 12.93 -24.36
C GLY A 334 -1.61 12.64 -22.95
N GLY A 335 -0.96 13.64 -22.33
CA GLY A 335 -0.55 13.57 -20.92
C GLY A 335 -1.74 13.41 -19.98
N ALA A 336 -2.80 14.21 -20.19
CA ALA A 336 -4.00 14.14 -19.38
C ALA A 336 -4.64 12.74 -19.41
N VAL A 337 -4.70 12.07 -20.57
CA VAL A 337 -5.17 10.68 -20.69
C VAL A 337 -4.25 9.72 -19.94
N ALA A 338 -2.93 9.87 -20.09
CA ALA A 338 -1.96 9.02 -19.41
C ALA A 338 -2.04 9.13 -17.88
N LEU A 339 -2.17 10.35 -17.34
CA LEU A 339 -2.34 10.56 -15.91
C LEU A 339 -3.70 10.05 -15.41
N LEU A 340 -4.78 10.27 -16.16
CA LEU A 340 -6.10 9.74 -15.85
C LEU A 340 -6.09 8.21 -15.75
N LEU A 341 -5.43 7.54 -16.70
CA LEU A 341 -5.22 6.10 -16.67
C LEU A 341 -4.39 5.66 -15.45
N THR A 342 -3.32 6.40 -15.14
CA THR A 342 -2.47 6.12 -13.97
C THR A 342 -3.26 6.22 -12.66
N ILE A 343 -4.06 7.27 -12.48
CA ILE A 343 -4.90 7.49 -11.29
C ILE A 343 -5.95 6.39 -11.18
N PHE A 344 -6.59 6.02 -12.29
CA PHE A 344 -7.56 4.94 -12.31
C PHE A 344 -6.92 3.61 -11.87
N MET A 345 -5.80 3.22 -12.49
CA MET A 345 -5.06 1.99 -12.15
C MET A 345 -4.60 1.94 -10.69
N ALA A 346 -4.08 3.06 -10.18
CA ALA A 346 -3.65 3.19 -8.79
C ALA A 346 -4.83 3.01 -7.81
N THR A 347 -5.97 3.61 -8.15
CA THR A 347 -7.15 3.59 -7.28
C THR A 347 -7.87 2.25 -7.33
N THR A 348 -7.93 1.60 -8.50
CA THR A 348 -8.57 0.29 -8.64
C THR A 348 -7.77 -0.82 -7.95
N SER A 349 -6.43 -0.74 -7.96
CA SER A 349 -5.58 -1.66 -7.18
C SER A 349 -5.84 -1.55 -5.68
N VAL A 350 -5.97 -0.33 -5.15
CA VAL A 350 -6.28 -0.18 -3.73
C VAL A 350 -7.70 -0.57 -3.42
N ALA A 351 -8.66 -0.19 -4.26
CA ALA A 351 -10.05 -0.58 -4.08
C ALA A 351 -10.20 -2.10 -3.93
N SER A 352 -9.47 -2.89 -4.72
CA SER A 352 -9.55 -4.35 -4.65
C SER A 352 -8.97 -4.86 -3.32
N ALA A 353 -7.80 -4.36 -2.92
CA ALA A 353 -7.17 -4.72 -1.65
C ALA A 353 -8.08 -4.38 -0.45
N GLN A 354 -8.69 -3.19 -0.43
CA GLN A 354 -9.52 -2.72 0.68
C GLN A 354 -10.88 -3.44 0.73
N MET A 355 -11.47 -3.75 -0.42
CA MET A 355 -12.70 -4.53 -0.49
C MET A 355 -12.49 -5.96 0.02
N ILE A 356 -11.36 -6.57 -0.30
CA ILE A 356 -11.07 -7.93 0.15
C ILE A 356 -10.67 -7.98 1.63
N ALA A 357 -9.93 -6.97 2.08
CA ALA A 357 -9.63 -6.76 3.49
C ALA A 357 -10.95 -6.71 4.28
N THR A 358 -11.85 -5.81 3.92
CA THR A 358 -13.11 -5.58 4.63
C THR A 358 -14.08 -6.76 4.47
N SER A 359 -14.18 -7.37 3.29
CA SER A 359 -15.07 -8.52 3.08
C SER A 359 -14.68 -9.73 3.91
N SER A 360 -13.38 -9.96 4.13
CA SER A 360 -12.90 -11.04 4.99
C SER A 360 -13.20 -10.81 6.46
N ILE A 361 -13.14 -9.56 6.93
CA ILE A 361 -13.56 -9.19 8.28
C ILE A 361 -15.05 -9.51 8.45
N VAL A 362 -15.87 -9.14 7.45
CA VAL A 362 -17.31 -9.41 7.47
C VAL A 362 -17.60 -10.92 7.47
N SER A 363 -16.94 -11.70 6.62
CA SER A 363 -17.23 -13.13 6.49
C SER A 363 -16.66 -13.97 7.63
N PHE A 364 -15.36 -13.87 7.94
CA PHE A 364 -14.69 -14.73 8.91
C PHE A 364 -14.81 -14.21 10.34
N ASP A 365 -14.56 -12.92 10.55
CA ASP A 365 -14.39 -12.33 11.89
C ASP A 365 -15.70 -11.86 12.51
N ILE A 366 -16.69 -11.50 11.69
CA ILE A 366 -18.04 -11.11 12.15
C ILE A 366 -19.01 -12.28 11.97
N TYR A 367 -19.31 -12.66 10.72
CA TYR A 367 -20.37 -13.64 10.45
C TYR A 367 -20.00 -15.03 10.94
N GLY A 368 -18.90 -15.61 10.45
CA GLY A 368 -18.46 -16.97 10.81
C GLY A 368 -18.04 -17.11 12.27
N THR A 369 -17.78 -16.01 12.96
CA THR A 369 -17.31 -16.01 14.35
C THR A 369 -18.42 -15.75 15.37
N TYR A 370 -19.28 -14.75 15.13
CA TYR A 370 -20.28 -14.31 16.12
C TYR A 370 -21.72 -14.56 15.70
N ILE A 371 -22.03 -14.57 14.39
CA ILE A 371 -23.41 -14.73 13.91
C ILE A 371 -23.73 -16.21 13.68
N ASN A 372 -22.89 -16.92 12.94
CA ASN A 372 -23.05 -18.35 12.66
C ASN A 372 -21.71 -19.10 12.78
N PRO A 373 -21.34 -19.58 13.98
CA PRO A 373 -20.13 -20.37 14.22
C PRO A 373 -20.05 -21.70 13.47
N ARG A 374 -21.14 -22.14 12.84
CA ARG A 374 -21.22 -23.35 12.02
C ARG A 374 -21.41 -23.03 10.53
N ALA A 375 -21.06 -21.81 10.11
CA ALA A 375 -21.17 -21.36 8.73
C ALA A 375 -20.44 -22.32 7.78
N THR A 376 -21.11 -22.67 6.67
CA THR A 376 -20.50 -23.43 5.59
C THR A 376 -19.62 -22.53 4.73
N ASN A 377 -18.73 -23.11 3.90
CA ASN A 377 -17.95 -22.34 2.93
C ASN A 377 -18.85 -21.48 2.02
N LYS A 378 -20.01 -22.01 1.60
CA LYS A 378 -21.00 -21.28 0.80
C LYS A 378 -21.54 -20.05 1.53
N ASP A 379 -21.77 -20.15 2.84
CA ASP A 379 -22.23 -19.02 3.64
C ASP A 379 -21.14 -17.96 3.78
N LEU A 380 -19.89 -18.38 4.03
CA LEU A 380 -18.74 -17.48 4.16
C LEU A 380 -18.48 -16.72 2.84
N ILE A 381 -18.59 -17.39 1.70
CA ILE A 381 -18.51 -16.76 0.37
C ILE A 381 -19.64 -15.75 0.18
N ARG A 382 -20.89 -16.12 0.49
CA ARG A 382 -22.04 -15.19 0.40
C ARG A 382 -21.82 -13.93 1.24
N TRP A 383 -21.33 -14.07 2.47
CA TRP A 383 -21.07 -12.92 3.33
C TRP A 383 -19.84 -12.11 2.92
N SER A 384 -18.84 -12.75 2.29
CA SER A 384 -17.74 -12.04 1.64
C SER A 384 -18.27 -11.16 0.50
N HIS A 385 -19.14 -11.69 -0.36
CA HIS A 385 -19.76 -10.93 -1.45
C HIS A 385 -20.59 -9.74 -0.96
N ILE A 386 -21.38 -9.92 0.10
CA ILE A 386 -22.09 -8.83 0.77
C ILE A 386 -21.09 -7.79 1.28
N GLY A 387 -20.00 -8.25 1.90
CA GLY A 387 -18.92 -7.39 2.38
C GLY A 387 -18.29 -6.53 1.27
N VAL A 388 -18.02 -7.09 0.09
CA VAL A 388 -17.47 -6.34 -1.07
C VAL A 388 -18.42 -5.21 -1.48
N ILE A 389 -19.71 -5.50 -1.67
CA ILE A 389 -20.72 -4.52 -2.09
C ILE A 389 -20.91 -3.44 -1.01
N ALA A 390 -21.04 -3.86 0.25
CA ALA A 390 -21.20 -2.94 1.38
C ALA A 390 -19.99 -2.01 1.51
N THR A 391 -18.78 -2.52 1.36
CA THR A 391 -17.54 -1.73 1.42
C THR A 391 -17.51 -0.67 0.34
N ALA A 392 -17.81 -1.05 -0.91
CA ALA A 392 -17.86 -0.11 -2.03
C ALA A 392 -18.85 1.03 -1.77
N LEU A 393 -20.06 0.72 -1.30
CA LEU A 393 -21.11 1.72 -1.07
C LEU A 393 -20.82 2.60 0.15
N VAL A 394 -20.44 2.01 1.29
CA VAL A 394 -20.22 2.72 2.55
C VAL A 394 -19.05 3.68 2.42
N ILE A 395 -17.91 3.21 1.88
CA ILE A 395 -16.71 4.04 1.75
C ILE A 395 -16.94 5.14 0.71
N SER A 396 -17.60 4.86 -0.42
CA SER A 396 -17.95 5.90 -1.40
C SER A 396 -18.86 6.97 -0.80
N SER A 397 -19.81 6.57 0.05
CA SER A 397 -20.72 7.49 0.73
C SER A 397 -19.98 8.35 1.76
N ILE A 398 -19.05 7.77 2.51
CA ILE A 398 -18.24 8.48 3.51
C ILE A 398 -17.24 9.43 2.82
N ALA A 399 -16.57 9.01 1.75
CA ALA A 399 -15.73 9.87 0.94
C ALA A 399 -16.51 11.06 0.35
N THR A 400 -17.75 10.82 -0.09
CA THR A 400 -18.67 11.90 -0.53
C THR A 400 -19.03 12.84 0.62
N GLY A 401 -19.25 12.30 1.82
CA GLY A 401 -19.49 13.07 3.04
C GLY A 401 -18.32 13.98 3.37
N PHE A 402 -17.09 13.45 3.35
CA PHE A 402 -15.87 14.24 3.54
C PHE A 402 -15.73 15.34 2.49
N HIS A 403 -15.93 15.01 1.21
CA HIS A 403 -15.87 15.98 0.12
C HIS A 403 -16.85 17.14 0.33
N LYS A 404 -18.12 16.82 0.60
CA LYS A 404 -19.16 17.85 0.86
C LYS A 404 -18.90 18.64 2.13
N GLY A 405 -18.26 18.03 3.13
CA GLY A 405 -17.83 18.67 4.35
C GLY A 405 -16.63 19.60 4.18
N GLY A 406 -16.00 19.68 3.00
CA GLY A 406 -14.82 20.51 2.75
C GLY A 406 -13.51 19.88 3.19
N VAL A 407 -13.52 18.59 3.54
CA VAL A 407 -12.32 17.81 3.81
C VAL A 407 -11.69 17.40 2.48
N ASP A 408 -10.37 17.60 2.33
CA ASP A 408 -9.59 17.17 1.17
C ASP A 408 -8.74 15.92 1.46
N MET A 409 -8.01 15.45 0.44
CA MET A 409 -7.17 14.27 0.59
C MET A 409 -6.00 14.50 1.57
N THR A 410 -5.48 15.73 1.65
CA THR A 410 -4.34 16.08 2.53
C THR A 410 -4.77 16.04 3.99
N TRP A 411 -5.95 16.57 4.31
CA TRP A 411 -6.54 16.49 5.64
C TRP A 411 -6.71 15.03 6.08
N LEU A 412 -7.34 14.19 5.24
CA LEU A 412 -7.54 12.77 5.56
C LEU A 412 -6.20 12.05 5.76
N PHE A 413 -5.23 12.40 4.93
CA PHE A 413 -3.90 11.82 4.98
C PHE A 413 -3.14 12.18 6.27
N TYR A 414 -3.23 13.42 6.74
CA TYR A 414 -2.57 13.83 7.98
C TYR A 414 -3.31 13.34 9.22
N ALA A 415 -4.64 13.36 9.20
CA ALA A 415 -5.45 13.03 10.38
C ALA A 415 -5.51 11.53 10.68
N MET A 416 -5.34 10.64 9.67
CA MET A 416 -5.59 9.20 9.87
C MET A 416 -4.69 8.56 10.93
N GLY A 417 -3.43 9.01 11.05
CA GLY A 417 -2.46 8.48 12.02
C GLY A 417 -2.94 8.56 13.47
N ASN A 418 -3.77 9.55 13.78
CA ASN A 418 -4.34 9.75 15.12
C ASN A 418 -5.29 8.61 15.54
N LEU A 419 -5.87 7.89 14.58
CA LEU A 419 -6.90 6.87 14.81
C LEU A 419 -6.40 5.44 14.62
N ILE A 420 -5.43 5.23 13.72
CA ILE A 420 -5.01 3.88 13.28
C ILE A 420 -3.82 3.32 14.06
N ASN A 421 -2.95 4.19 14.59
CA ASN A 421 -1.70 3.80 15.24
C ASN A 421 -1.80 3.09 16.60
N PRO A 422 -2.85 3.29 17.42
CA PRO A 422 -2.87 2.73 18.78
C PRO A 422 -2.80 1.20 18.86
N GLY A 423 -3.18 0.49 17.80
CA GLY A 423 -3.11 -0.97 17.72
C GLY A 423 -1.74 -1.54 17.37
N VAL A 424 -0.76 -0.73 16.94
CA VAL A 424 0.50 -1.22 16.32
C VAL A 424 1.32 -2.07 17.29
N PHE A 425 1.80 -1.50 18.40
CA PHE A 425 2.63 -2.23 19.36
C PHE A 425 1.92 -3.47 19.92
N PRO A 426 0.64 -3.37 20.35
CA PRO A 426 -0.06 -4.55 20.83
C PRO A 426 -0.20 -5.66 19.80
N THR A 427 -0.36 -5.33 18.52
CA THR A 427 -0.42 -6.32 17.45
C THR A 427 0.94 -6.98 17.19
N CYS A 428 2.02 -6.20 17.16
CA CYS A 428 3.35 -6.76 17.06
C CYS A 428 3.64 -7.70 18.24
N PHE A 429 3.32 -7.29 19.47
CA PHE A 429 3.50 -8.15 20.64
C PHE A 429 2.60 -9.39 20.63
N ALA A 430 1.42 -9.33 20.02
CA ALA A 430 0.57 -10.50 19.75
C ALA A 430 1.28 -11.58 18.93
N LEU A 431 2.25 -11.20 18.09
CA LEU A 431 3.08 -12.13 17.34
C LEU A 431 4.42 -12.41 17.99
N PHE A 432 5.09 -11.44 18.62
CA PHE A 432 6.50 -11.58 19.01
C PHE A 432 6.74 -11.94 20.47
N TRP A 433 5.90 -11.49 21.39
CA TRP A 433 6.13 -11.58 22.83
C TRP A 433 5.11 -12.46 23.52
N ARG A 434 5.53 -13.54 24.20
CA ARG A 434 4.60 -14.45 24.92
C ARG A 434 3.94 -13.81 26.15
N GLY A 435 4.57 -12.77 26.71
CA GLY A 435 4.22 -12.15 27.99
C GLY A 435 3.06 -11.17 27.96
N GLN A 436 2.67 -10.67 26.76
CA GLN A 436 1.63 -9.66 26.67
C GLN A 436 0.29 -10.21 27.18
N SER A 437 -0.29 -9.52 28.17
CA SER A 437 -1.55 -9.90 28.79
C SER A 437 -2.76 -9.39 28.00
N LYS A 438 -3.91 -10.05 28.16
CA LYS A 438 -5.18 -9.61 27.56
C LYS A 438 -5.57 -8.20 27.98
N ALA A 439 -5.37 -7.87 29.27
CA ALA A 439 -5.65 -6.53 29.79
C ALA A 439 -4.79 -5.49 29.08
N ALA A 440 -3.49 -5.75 28.94
CA ALA A 440 -2.58 -4.85 28.24
C ALA A 440 -2.98 -4.67 26.76
N ALA A 441 -3.32 -5.75 26.06
CA ALA A 441 -3.74 -5.70 24.67
C ALA A 441 -4.99 -4.82 24.47
N ILE A 442 -5.93 -4.79 25.41
CA ILE A 442 -7.16 -4.00 25.29
C ILE A 442 -6.95 -2.56 25.76
N THR A 443 -6.32 -2.37 26.92
CA THR A 443 -6.19 -1.04 27.55
C THR A 443 -5.23 -0.15 26.76
N ALA A 444 -4.12 -0.69 26.25
CA ALA A 444 -3.10 0.12 25.58
C ALA A 444 -3.61 0.87 24.33
N PRO A 445 -4.32 0.24 23.37
CA PRO A 445 -4.90 0.97 22.24
C PRO A 445 -5.95 2.00 22.66
N LEU A 446 -6.79 1.70 23.65
CA LEU A 446 -7.83 2.64 24.12
C LEU A 446 -7.22 3.90 24.74
N VAL A 447 -6.19 3.74 25.58
CA VAL A 447 -5.43 4.87 26.13
C VAL A 447 -4.70 5.62 25.01
N GLY A 448 -4.12 4.91 24.04
CA GLY A 448 -3.49 5.53 22.87
C GLY A 448 -4.43 6.40 22.04
N VAL A 449 -5.62 5.90 21.68
CA VAL A 449 -6.63 6.67 20.93
C VAL A 449 -7.05 7.90 21.73
N THR A 450 -7.37 7.75 23.01
CA THR A 450 -7.87 8.87 23.83
C THR A 450 -6.82 9.95 24.05
N CYS A 451 -5.58 9.58 24.36
CA CYS A 451 -4.47 10.53 24.46
C CYS A 451 -4.15 11.17 23.11
N GLY A 452 -4.11 10.39 22.02
CA GLY A 452 -3.85 10.88 20.67
C GLY A 452 -4.87 11.91 20.21
N LEU A 453 -6.16 11.63 20.38
CA LEU A 453 -7.24 12.57 20.07
C LEU A 453 -7.17 13.84 20.93
N SER A 454 -6.87 13.70 22.23
CA SER A 454 -6.74 14.83 23.14
C SER A 454 -5.60 15.76 22.72
N VAL A 455 -4.44 15.21 22.37
CA VAL A 455 -3.28 15.98 21.92
C VAL A 455 -3.54 16.60 20.53
N TRP A 456 -4.14 15.85 19.61
CA TRP A 456 -4.46 16.36 18.27
C TRP A 456 -5.39 17.58 18.33
N LEU A 457 -6.53 17.44 19.01
CA LEU A 457 -7.52 18.52 19.10
C LEU A 457 -7.02 19.64 20.02
N GLY A 458 -6.36 19.32 21.12
CA GLY A 458 -5.79 20.32 22.04
C GLY A 458 -4.72 21.18 21.37
N SER A 459 -3.82 20.58 20.60
CA SER A 459 -2.80 21.32 19.85
C SER A 459 -3.40 22.11 18.69
N ALA A 460 -4.39 21.57 17.96
CA ALA A 460 -5.12 22.32 16.94
C ALA A 460 -5.78 23.59 17.53
N TYR A 461 -6.41 23.48 18.70
CA TYR A 461 -6.97 24.63 19.40
C TYR A 461 -5.89 25.61 19.86
N ALA A 462 -4.80 25.12 20.45
CA ALA A 462 -3.73 25.96 21.00
C ALA A 462 -2.99 26.77 19.92
N TYR A 463 -2.71 26.19 18.75
CA TYR A 463 -2.00 26.88 17.67
C TYR A 463 -2.88 27.82 16.86
N TYR A 464 -4.18 27.51 16.72
CA TYR A 464 -5.06 28.20 15.76
C TYR A 464 -6.26 28.91 16.41
N GLY A 465 -6.40 28.87 17.74
CA GLY A 465 -7.47 29.54 18.48
C GLY A 465 -8.87 28.91 18.31
N GLY A 466 -8.99 27.76 17.63
CA GLY A 466 -10.26 27.11 17.37
C GLY A 466 -10.13 25.78 16.63
N LEU A 467 -11.21 24.98 16.68
CA LEU A 467 -11.30 23.71 15.94
C LEU A 467 -12.00 23.94 14.60
N SER A 468 -11.27 23.72 13.51
CA SER A 468 -11.75 23.80 12.14
C SER A 468 -11.07 22.75 11.28
N ILE A 469 -11.52 22.56 10.04
CA ILE A 469 -10.85 21.67 9.07
C ILE A 469 -9.40 22.10 8.88
N THR A 470 -9.16 23.41 8.78
CA THR A 470 -7.80 23.95 8.63
C THR A 470 -6.92 23.65 9.85
N SER A 471 -7.40 23.91 11.07
CA SER A 471 -6.58 23.69 12.27
C SER A 471 -6.34 22.21 12.54
N THR A 472 -7.35 21.36 12.36
CA THR A 472 -7.24 19.91 12.57
C THR A 472 -6.50 19.19 11.43
N GLY A 473 -6.43 19.78 10.23
CA GLY A 473 -5.70 19.25 9.08
C GLY A 473 -4.27 19.73 8.94
N SER A 474 -3.79 20.58 9.85
CA SER A 474 -2.44 21.13 9.79
C SER A 474 -1.39 20.10 10.24
N THR A 475 -0.18 20.18 9.68
CA THR A 475 0.89 19.18 9.89
C THR A 475 1.23 18.96 11.36
N LEU A 476 1.41 20.04 12.14
CA LEU A 476 1.86 19.96 13.53
C LEU A 476 0.83 19.32 14.47
N PRO A 477 -0.45 19.76 14.50
CA PRO A 477 -1.45 19.08 15.32
C PRO A 477 -1.57 17.59 15.00
N CYS A 478 -1.59 17.23 13.71
CA CYS A 478 -1.62 15.84 13.27
C CYS A 478 -0.38 15.07 13.69
N LEU A 479 0.81 15.67 13.58
CA LEU A 479 2.07 15.06 14.04
C LEU A 479 2.04 14.74 15.53
N PHE A 480 1.66 15.70 16.38
CA PHE A 480 1.64 15.50 17.82
C PHE A 480 0.60 14.46 18.25
N GLY A 481 -0.59 14.51 17.65
CA GLY A 481 -1.61 13.48 17.85
C GLY A 481 -1.11 12.10 17.44
N CYS A 482 -0.46 12.00 16.29
CA CYS A 482 0.01 10.75 15.71
C CYS A 482 1.14 10.11 16.54
N ILE A 483 2.14 10.91 16.95
CA ILE A 483 3.21 10.47 17.86
C ILE A 483 2.60 9.96 19.17
N THR A 484 1.64 10.69 19.74
CA THR A 484 0.99 10.32 20.99
C THR A 484 0.20 9.01 20.83
N ALA A 485 -0.64 8.91 19.80
CA ALA A 485 -1.44 7.73 19.49
C ALA A 485 -0.58 6.48 19.27
N PHE A 486 0.60 6.64 18.66
CA PHE A 486 1.53 5.54 18.40
C PHE A 486 2.35 5.12 19.62
N PHE A 487 2.99 6.06 20.32
CA PHE A 487 3.95 5.73 21.37
C PHE A 487 3.32 5.50 22.73
N VAL A 488 2.18 6.12 23.09
CA VAL A 488 1.52 5.90 24.40
C VAL A 488 1.11 4.44 24.66
N PRO A 489 0.60 3.66 23.67
CA PRO A 489 0.33 2.24 23.87
C PRO A 489 1.54 1.42 24.33
N LEU A 490 2.77 1.78 23.96
CA LEU A 490 3.98 1.02 24.27
C LEU A 490 4.28 0.92 25.78
N PRO A 491 4.46 2.01 26.53
CA PRO A 491 4.66 1.93 27.97
C PRO A 491 3.44 1.33 28.67
N VAL A 492 2.21 1.63 28.23
CA VAL A 492 0.99 1.08 28.83
C VAL A 492 0.96 -0.45 28.70
N THR A 493 1.23 -0.99 27.52
CA THR A 493 1.23 -2.45 27.33
C THR A 493 2.37 -3.13 28.08
N LEU A 494 3.54 -2.49 28.19
CA LEU A 494 4.68 -3.00 28.94
C LEU A 494 4.40 -3.04 30.43
N VAL A 495 3.93 -1.94 31.02
CA VAL A 495 3.62 -1.84 32.46
C VAL A 495 2.58 -2.89 32.88
N ILE A 496 1.45 -2.95 32.17
CA ILE A 496 0.36 -3.89 32.53
C ILE A 496 0.82 -5.34 32.36
N SER A 497 1.57 -5.66 31.30
CA SER A 497 2.02 -7.03 31.03
C SER A 497 3.18 -7.44 31.92
N LEU A 498 4.07 -6.55 32.33
CA LEU A 498 5.15 -6.87 33.26
C LEU A 498 4.63 -7.00 34.70
N ALA A 499 3.59 -6.25 35.06
CA ALA A 499 2.93 -6.39 36.36
C ALA A 499 2.16 -7.73 36.48
N LYS A 500 1.52 -8.19 35.40
CA LYS A 500 0.81 -9.48 35.35
C LYS A 500 1.05 -10.18 34.00
N PRO A 501 2.19 -10.86 33.83
CA PRO A 501 2.56 -11.46 32.56
C PRO A 501 1.67 -12.65 32.22
N ALA A 502 1.31 -12.74 30.94
CA ALA A 502 0.74 -13.97 30.38
C ALA A 502 1.86 -14.95 30.02
N ASN A 503 1.51 -16.20 29.76
CA ASN A 503 2.41 -17.18 29.17
C ASN A 503 1.73 -17.86 27.97
N PHE A 504 1.71 -17.16 26.83
CA PHE A 504 1.03 -17.66 25.64
C PHE A 504 1.83 -18.75 24.93
N GLU A 505 1.17 -19.87 24.65
CA GLU A 505 1.72 -20.99 23.89
C GLU A 505 1.40 -20.83 22.40
N TRP A 506 2.43 -20.68 21.56
CA TRP A 506 2.26 -20.46 20.12
C TRP A 506 1.50 -21.60 19.40
N SER A 507 1.56 -22.83 19.93
CA SER A 507 0.82 -23.98 19.39
C SER A 507 -0.69 -23.78 19.40
N ARG A 508 -1.22 -22.89 20.25
CA ARG A 508 -2.66 -22.56 20.28
C ARG A 508 -3.17 -21.94 18.99
N PHE A 509 -2.30 -21.31 18.19
CA PHE A 509 -2.68 -20.84 16.86
C PHE A 509 -3.03 -21.98 15.89
N GLY A 510 -2.63 -23.23 16.18
CA GLY A 510 -3.09 -24.40 15.45
C GLY A 510 -4.60 -24.67 15.57
N ALA A 511 -5.29 -24.02 16.51
CA ALA A 511 -6.75 -24.09 16.62
C ALA A 511 -7.49 -23.38 15.47
N ILE A 512 -6.78 -22.53 14.70
CA ILE A 512 -7.35 -21.88 13.53
C ILE A 512 -7.55 -22.93 12.43
N LYS A 513 -8.79 -23.12 12.00
CA LYS A 513 -9.17 -24.11 10.99
C LYS A 513 -8.78 -23.61 9.61
N THR A 514 -8.14 -24.46 8.81
CA THR A 514 -7.92 -24.22 7.38
C THR A 514 -9.23 -24.32 6.61
N ILE A 515 -9.45 -23.44 5.63
CA ILE A 515 -10.60 -23.55 4.74
C ILE A 515 -10.12 -24.16 3.41
N PRO A 516 -10.58 -25.36 3.03
CA PRO A 516 -10.20 -25.98 1.77
C PRO A 516 -10.78 -25.17 0.59
N PRO A 517 -10.05 -25.04 -0.53
CA PRO A 517 -10.54 -24.36 -1.74
C PRO A 517 -11.79 -25.02 -2.31
N ASP A 518 -12.63 -24.23 -3.00
CA ASP A 518 -13.68 -24.78 -3.86
C ASP A 518 -13.06 -25.73 -4.91
N GLY A 519 -13.43 -27.01 -4.82
CA GLY A 519 -12.97 -28.08 -5.73
C GLY A 519 -11.63 -28.74 -5.38
N ALA A 520 -10.95 -28.35 -4.30
CA ALA A 520 -9.74 -29.03 -3.84
C ALA A 520 -10.03 -29.93 -2.63
N ASN A 521 -9.62 -31.20 -2.70
CA ASN A 521 -9.73 -32.12 -1.57
C ASN A 521 -9.00 -31.54 -0.34
N GLU A 522 -9.63 -31.62 0.83
CA GLU A 522 -9.04 -31.26 2.15
C GLU A 522 -7.65 -31.86 2.35
N THR A 523 -7.38 -33.01 1.73
CA THR A 523 -6.09 -33.70 1.70
C THR A 523 -4.94 -32.84 1.16
N LYS A 524 -5.16 -32.04 0.11
CA LYS A 524 -4.10 -31.21 -0.51
C LYS A 524 -3.73 -30.01 0.37
N ALA A 525 -4.71 -29.31 0.92
CA ALA A 525 -4.47 -28.19 1.85
C ALA A 525 -3.75 -28.67 3.11
N THR A 526 -4.13 -29.85 3.62
CA THR A 526 -3.46 -30.48 4.77
C THR A 526 -2.03 -30.91 4.44
N GLN A 527 -1.77 -31.40 3.23
CA GLN A 527 -0.43 -31.78 2.78
C GLN A 527 0.51 -30.57 2.65
N GLU A 528 0.04 -29.43 2.16
CA GLU A 528 0.85 -28.21 2.06
C GLU A 528 1.23 -27.65 3.44
N VAL A 529 0.29 -27.64 4.40
CA VAL A 529 0.58 -27.24 5.79
C VAL A 529 1.59 -28.20 6.42
N ARG A 530 1.47 -29.52 6.18
CA ARG A 530 2.47 -30.50 6.63
C ARG A 530 3.84 -30.30 5.97
N ALA A 531 3.89 -29.81 4.72
CA ALA A 531 5.14 -29.46 4.05
C ALA A 531 5.80 -28.21 4.69
N ASP A 532 5.00 -27.24 5.15
CA ASP A 532 5.47 -26.08 5.95
C ASP A 532 6.09 -26.47 7.30
N GLU A 533 5.63 -27.57 7.88
CA GLU A 533 6.16 -28.12 9.13
C GLU A 533 7.42 -28.98 8.96
N SER A 534 7.85 -29.25 7.71
CA SER A 534 9.07 -30.02 7.47
C SER A 534 10.31 -29.34 8.10
N PRO A 535 11.28 -30.11 8.64
CA PRO A 535 12.45 -29.55 9.31
C PRO A 535 13.25 -28.58 8.43
N GLU A 536 13.33 -28.86 7.12
CA GLU A 536 14.00 -28.02 6.14
C GLU A 536 13.29 -26.68 5.94
N ARG A 537 11.96 -26.70 5.77
CA ARG A 537 11.16 -25.48 5.57
C ARG A 537 11.13 -24.63 6.83
N VAL A 538 11.08 -25.23 8.02
CA VAL A 538 11.22 -24.53 9.30
C VAL A 538 12.60 -23.87 9.43
N LYS A 539 13.70 -24.56 9.07
CA LYS A 539 15.06 -24.00 9.07
C LYS A 539 15.17 -22.84 8.08
N TYR A 540 14.60 -22.98 6.89
CA TYR A 540 14.51 -21.91 5.89
C TYR A 540 13.77 -20.69 6.45
N MET A 541 12.58 -20.86 7.03
CA MET A 541 11.80 -19.76 7.60
C MET A 541 12.53 -19.06 8.76
N ARG A 542 13.26 -19.79 9.60
CA ARG A 542 14.12 -19.19 10.65
C ARG A 542 15.23 -18.33 10.04
N ARG A 543 15.86 -18.80 8.95
CA ARG A 543 16.87 -18.02 8.22
C ARG A 543 16.25 -16.77 7.60
N MET A 544 15.13 -16.91 6.89
CA MET A 544 14.45 -15.79 6.24
C MET A 544 13.91 -14.77 7.25
N SER A 545 13.50 -15.21 8.44
CA SER A 545 13.13 -14.29 9.52
C SER A 545 14.28 -13.40 9.97
N ARG A 546 15.52 -13.90 10.01
CA ARG A 546 16.68 -13.07 10.36
C ARG A 546 16.97 -12.06 9.25
N TRP A 547 16.87 -12.50 7.99
CA TRP A 547 17.01 -11.61 6.84
C TRP A 547 15.92 -10.53 6.78
N ALA A 548 14.66 -10.88 7.06
CA ALA A 548 13.58 -9.91 7.12
C ALA A 548 13.85 -8.82 8.17
N VAL A 549 14.29 -9.23 9.38
CA VAL A 549 14.66 -8.28 10.45
C VAL A 549 15.86 -7.43 10.03
N PHE A 550 16.89 -8.05 9.44
CA PHE A 550 18.06 -7.33 8.94
C PHE A 550 17.67 -6.24 7.95
N TRP A 551 16.85 -6.57 6.94
CA TRP A 551 16.42 -5.59 5.92
C TRP A 551 15.46 -4.54 6.48
N ALA A 552 14.54 -4.90 7.39
CA ALA A 552 13.69 -3.93 8.06
C ALA A 552 14.53 -2.92 8.87
N VAL A 553 15.53 -3.38 9.61
CA VAL A 553 16.45 -2.50 10.34
C VAL A 553 17.34 -1.70 9.39
N LEU A 554 17.87 -2.33 8.34
CA LEU A 554 18.73 -1.68 7.36
C LEU A 554 18.00 -0.56 6.61
N THR A 555 16.72 -0.73 6.28
CA THR A 555 15.93 0.33 5.62
C THR A 555 15.58 1.47 6.57
N VAL A 556 15.28 1.21 7.85
CA VAL A 556 15.18 2.29 8.86
C VAL A 556 16.51 3.05 8.97
N ILE A 557 17.62 2.33 9.17
CA ILE A 557 18.92 2.96 9.35
C ILE A 557 19.34 3.70 8.08
N GLY A 558 19.25 3.08 6.91
CA GLY A 558 19.66 3.65 5.64
C GLY A 558 18.74 4.77 5.16
N HIS A 559 17.46 4.45 4.92
CA HIS A 559 16.53 5.38 4.27
C HIS A 559 16.01 6.49 5.19
N ILE A 560 16.01 6.30 6.51
CA ILE A 560 15.52 7.31 7.47
C ILE A 560 16.70 7.95 8.23
N LEU A 561 17.60 7.17 8.82
CA LEU A 561 18.58 7.71 9.78
C LEU A 561 19.91 8.19 9.19
N LEU A 562 20.47 7.48 8.22
CA LEU A 562 21.82 7.75 7.69
C LEU A 562 21.81 8.55 6.39
N TRP A 563 20.68 8.59 5.68
CA TRP A 563 20.60 9.34 4.43
C TRP A 563 19.97 10.73 4.59
N PRO A 564 18.64 10.89 4.85
CA PRO A 564 18.06 12.23 4.88
C PRO A 564 18.43 13.04 6.14
N LEU A 565 18.59 12.40 7.31
CA LEU A 565 18.88 13.14 8.56
C LEU A 565 20.26 13.82 8.57
N PRO A 566 21.37 13.20 8.15
CA PRO A 566 22.66 13.89 8.08
C PRO A 566 22.64 15.04 7.07
N MET A 567 21.97 14.87 5.92
CA MET A 567 21.80 15.95 4.94
C MET A 567 20.96 17.10 5.50
N TYR A 568 19.92 16.80 6.28
CA TYR A 568 19.12 17.79 7.02
C TYR A 568 19.98 18.53 8.05
N GLY A 569 20.75 17.79 8.88
CA GLY A 569 21.61 18.37 9.92
C GLY A 569 22.75 19.22 9.35
N ALA A 570 23.31 18.81 8.21
CA ALA A 570 24.32 19.56 7.47
C ALA A 570 23.77 20.80 6.75
N LYS A 571 22.45 21.03 6.80
CA LYS A 571 21.77 22.15 6.11
C LYS A 571 22.07 22.20 4.62
N MET A 572 22.14 21.02 3.99
CA MET A 572 22.59 20.89 2.61
C MET A 572 21.63 21.59 1.65
N VAL A 573 22.14 22.49 0.81
CA VAL A 573 21.45 23.04 -0.37
C VAL A 573 22.16 22.46 -1.59
N PHE A 574 21.40 21.94 -2.54
CA PHE A 574 22.01 21.23 -3.67
C PHE A 574 22.70 22.22 -4.61
N SER A 575 23.94 21.89 -5.00
CA SER A 575 24.56 22.52 -6.16
C SER A 575 23.92 22.00 -7.44
N LYS A 576 24.09 22.71 -8.55
CA LYS A 576 23.59 22.29 -9.87
C LYS A 576 24.06 20.90 -10.29
N SER A 577 25.34 20.58 -10.05
CA SER A 577 25.90 19.26 -10.35
C SER A 577 25.31 18.17 -9.47
N PHE A 578 25.17 18.42 -8.16
CA PHE A 578 24.57 17.46 -7.24
C PHE A 578 23.09 17.23 -7.53
N PHE A 579 22.34 18.29 -7.82
CA PHE A 579 20.95 18.22 -8.27
C PHE A 579 20.79 17.40 -9.56
N THR A 580 21.68 17.60 -10.53
CA THR A 580 21.67 16.83 -11.77
C THR A 580 21.90 15.35 -11.49
N ALA A 581 22.90 15.01 -10.67
CA ALA A 581 23.16 13.63 -10.26
C ALA A 581 21.96 13.03 -9.51
N TRP A 582 21.34 13.80 -8.62
CA TRP A 582 20.16 13.41 -7.86
C TRP A 582 19.00 12.96 -8.75
N ILE A 583 18.63 13.77 -9.75
CA ILE A 583 17.55 13.42 -10.67
C ILE A 583 17.91 12.21 -11.54
N VAL A 584 19.16 12.12 -12.02
CA VAL A 584 19.61 10.97 -12.81
C VAL A 584 19.52 9.68 -11.99
N ILE A 585 19.98 9.69 -10.73
CA ILE A 585 19.90 8.53 -9.85
C ILE A 585 18.44 8.15 -9.58
N SER A 586 17.56 9.12 -9.31
CA SER A 586 16.14 8.84 -9.09
C SER A 586 15.49 8.20 -10.33
N LEU A 587 15.80 8.69 -11.53
CA LEU A 587 15.33 8.09 -12.78
C LEU A 587 15.84 6.67 -12.99
N VAL A 588 17.13 6.41 -12.76
CA VAL A 588 17.70 5.05 -12.84
C VAL A 588 16.98 4.10 -11.87
N TYR A 589 16.66 4.57 -10.66
CA TYR A 589 15.92 3.78 -9.68
C TYR A 589 14.46 3.56 -10.12
N LEU A 590 13.82 4.54 -10.75
CA LEU A 590 12.48 4.37 -11.33
C LEU A 590 12.48 3.29 -12.43
N TRP A 591 13.51 3.28 -13.29
CA TRP A 591 13.72 2.21 -14.28
C TRP A 591 13.98 0.86 -13.64
N PHE A 592 14.79 0.78 -12.58
CA PHE A 592 14.98 -0.44 -11.80
C PHE A 592 13.63 -0.98 -11.28
N THR A 593 12.77 -0.10 -10.79
CA THR A 593 11.45 -0.46 -10.29
C THR A 593 10.57 -1.00 -11.40
N LEU A 594 10.60 -0.40 -12.60
CA LEU A 594 9.92 -0.92 -13.78
C LEU A 594 10.42 -2.32 -14.14
N LEU A 595 11.74 -2.57 -14.12
CA LEU A 595 12.28 -3.90 -14.42
C LEU A 595 11.83 -4.94 -13.39
N VAL A 596 11.83 -4.57 -12.10
CA VAL A 596 11.36 -5.44 -11.01
C VAL A 596 9.87 -5.72 -11.11
N SER A 597 9.03 -4.73 -11.42
CA SER A 597 7.58 -4.91 -11.43
C SER A 597 7.05 -5.47 -12.74
N ASN A 598 7.70 -5.20 -13.88
CA ASN A 598 7.17 -5.52 -15.20
C ASN A 598 7.92 -6.69 -15.85
N VAL A 599 9.24 -6.77 -15.70
CA VAL A 599 10.07 -7.76 -16.40
C VAL A 599 10.32 -8.99 -15.54
N TYR A 600 10.70 -8.80 -14.28
CA TYR A 600 11.05 -9.91 -13.40
C TYR A 600 9.90 -10.93 -13.19
N PRO A 601 8.61 -10.54 -13.06
CA PRO A 601 7.53 -11.52 -12.95
C PRO A 601 7.39 -12.39 -14.20
N LEU A 602 7.69 -11.85 -15.40
CA LEU A 602 7.70 -12.61 -16.66
C LEU A 602 8.82 -13.64 -16.72
N VAL A 603 9.96 -13.35 -16.08
CA VAL A 603 11.10 -14.28 -16.03
C VAL A 603 10.88 -15.35 -14.95
N ASP A 604 10.52 -14.94 -13.73
CA ASP A 604 10.35 -15.81 -12.56
C ASP A 604 9.09 -16.69 -12.66
N GLY A 605 7.96 -16.09 -13.05
CA GLY A 605 6.69 -16.79 -13.25
C GLY A 605 6.59 -17.52 -14.59
N GLY A 606 7.49 -17.23 -15.53
CA GLY A 606 7.49 -17.73 -16.91
C GLY A 606 6.49 -17.01 -17.81
N ALA A 607 6.98 -16.30 -18.83
CA ALA A 607 6.19 -15.48 -19.74
C ALA A 607 5.05 -16.27 -20.40
N LYS A 608 5.28 -17.56 -20.71
CA LYS A 608 4.24 -18.47 -21.20
C LYS A 608 3.14 -18.69 -20.16
N LYS A 609 3.45 -18.93 -18.88
CA LYS A 609 2.43 -19.14 -17.83
C LYS A 609 1.62 -17.87 -17.61
N ILE A 610 2.27 -16.70 -17.54
CA ILE A 610 1.56 -15.42 -17.43
C ILE A 610 0.71 -15.15 -18.68
N TYR A 611 1.23 -15.44 -19.88
CA TYR A 611 0.45 -15.33 -21.13
C TYR A 611 -0.72 -16.32 -21.19
N PHE A 612 -0.53 -17.57 -20.74
CA PHE A 612 -1.61 -18.56 -20.62
C PHE A 612 -2.69 -18.11 -19.64
N ILE A 613 -2.27 -17.53 -18.50
CA ILE A 613 -3.16 -16.90 -17.52
C ILE A 613 -3.87 -15.65 -18.10
N LEU A 614 -3.21 -14.86 -18.93
CA LEU A 614 -3.83 -13.67 -19.53
C LEU A 614 -4.72 -14.01 -20.74
N SER A 615 -4.51 -15.14 -21.41
CA SER A 615 -5.21 -15.54 -22.64
C SER A 615 -6.44 -16.42 -22.43
N GLY A 616 -6.84 -16.70 -21.18
CA GLY A 616 -8.05 -17.48 -20.90
C GLY A 616 -7.94 -18.97 -21.22
N ARG A 617 -6.75 -19.49 -21.53
CA ARG A 617 -6.55 -20.90 -21.91
C ARG A 617 -6.10 -21.72 -20.70
N THR A 618 -6.96 -22.60 -20.20
CA THR A 618 -6.61 -23.60 -19.18
C THR A 618 -5.54 -24.54 -19.73
N SER A 619 -4.42 -24.65 -19.02
CA SER A 619 -3.44 -25.71 -19.25
C SER A 619 -4.02 -27.04 -18.76
N GLU A 620 -4.88 -27.68 -19.56
CA GLU A 620 -4.96 -29.14 -19.53
C GLU A 620 -3.78 -29.69 -20.31
N GLY A 621 -2.61 -29.67 -19.67
CA GLY A 621 -1.44 -30.41 -20.13
C GLY A 621 -1.49 -31.81 -19.56
N LYS A 622 -1.87 -32.80 -20.38
CA LYS A 622 -1.57 -34.22 -20.12
C LYS A 622 -0.11 -34.35 -19.66
N PRO A 623 0.21 -35.20 -18.67
CA PRO A 623 1.61 -35.50 -18.37
C PRO A 623 2.20 -36.13 -19.63
N SER A 624 3.22 -35.48 -20.19
CA SER A 624 4.01 -36.03 -21.28
C SER A 624 4.63 -37.34 -20.81
N GLY A 625 4.13 -38.45 -21.34
CA GLY A 625 4.76 -39.75 -21.20
C GLY A 625 6.15 -39.70 -21.83
N GLY A 626 7.16 -39.90 -21.00
CA GLY A 626 8.49 -40.30 -21.44
C GLY A 626 8.66 -41.79 -21.14
N SER A 627 8.41 -42.64 -22.13
CA SER A 627 9.19 -43.86 -22.32
C SER A 627 10.62 -43.42 -22.65
N SER A 628 11.68 -43.91 -22.00
CA SER A 628 12.15 -45.29 -22.14
C SER A 628 13.20 -45.66 -21.07
N GLU A 629 13.45 -46.96 -21.00
CA GLU A 629 14.59 -47.67 -20.38
C GLU A 629 14.40 -48.18 -18.95
N THR A 630 13.66 -49.29 -18.91
CA THR A 630 13.93 -50.46 -18.08
C THR A 630 15.44 -50.75 -17.98
N SER A 631 15.98 -50.68 -16.76
CA SER A 631 17.15 -51.46 -16.38
C SER A 631 16.76 -52.31 -15.16
N ASP A 632 16.88 -53.62 -15.36
CA ASP A 632 16.63 -54.67 -14.39
C ASP A 632 17.50 -54.49 -13.14
N VAL A 633 16.87 -54.53 -11.97
CA VAL A 633 17.54 -54.94 -10.73
C VAL A 633 16.61 -55.91 -10.00
N GLU A 634 17.05 -57.16 -9.98
CA GLU A 634 16.43 -58.33 -9.35
C GLU A 634 16.12 -58.10 -7.86
N SER A 635 14.93 -58.52 -7.45
CA SER A 635 14.61 -58.83 -6.05
C SER A 635 15.12 -60.23 -5.70
N PRO A 636 15.76 -60.45 -4.53
CA PRO A 636 16.25 -61.77 -4.15
C PRO A 636 15.11 -62.72 -3.76
N LYS A 637 15.16 -63.93 -4.32
CA LYS A 637 14.33 -65.08 -3.93
C LYS A 637 14.70 -65.53 -2.52
N THR A 638 13.70 -65.66 -1.65
CA THR A 638 13.76 -66.48 -0.44
C THR A 638 13.16 -67.84 -0.74
N ASP A 639 14.02 -68.85 -0.84
CA ASP A 639 13.67 -70.26 -0.78
C ASP A 639 13.44 -70.65 0.70
N ALA A 640 12.26 -71.20 1.00
CA ALA A 640 12.05 -72.02 2.18
C ALA A 640 11.05 -73.13 1.81
N GLU A 641 11.61 -74.30 1.54
CA GLU A 641 10.95 -75.56 1.26
C GLU A 641 10.17 -76.12 2.46
N VAL A 642 8.98 -76.63 2.14
CA VAL A 642 8.48 -77.99 2.44
C VAL A 642 8.19 -78.38 3.90
N ARG A 643 6.90 -78.68 4.13
CA ARG A 643 6.28 -79.87 4.80
C ARG A 643 4.87 -79.41 5.24
N GLY A 644 3.75 -80.05 4.94
CA GLY A 644 3.42 -81.42 4.54
C GLY A 644 2.09 -81.77 5.23
N ALA A 645 1.26 -82.58 4.56
CA ALA A 645 -0.11 -83.03 4.86
C ALA A 645 -1.24 -82.08 4.44
#